data_AF-A0A8T3R4Q9-F1
#
_entry.id   AF-A0A8T3R4Q9-F1
#
_cell.length_a   1.000
_cell.length_b   1.000
_cell.length_c   1.000
_cell.angle_alpha   90.00
_cell.angle_beta   90.00
_cell.angle_gamma   90.00
#
_symmetry.space_group_name_H-M   'P 1'
#
loop_
_entity.id
_entity.type
_entity.pdbx_description
1 polymer ?
#
loop_
_entity_poly.entity_id
_entity_poly.type
_entity_poly.pdbx_seq_one_letter_code
_entity_poly.pdbx_strand_id
1 'polypeptide(L)'
;MPNTNRRPIATLARIALARPLALAFILSILGGSLSVGVVGAGEPRSVPVAAEPRSAVTAADPQLRPTIQYEEAMAHAADDVTFAPGDRVTVPFTPRKTDRWAVGGVRPTSLPAGRISGRAMRQETGPTTLPRSVDGRAAVGSVDIPYLAEDGPVADLAAAVDPGGLRREVFGFLPYWELTDSSTRLDWEKLSTVAYFGVGAAADGDLQKRNTDGSTTVGWSGWTSSKMTSVINAAHASGARVVLTVQSFAWSSAGVKRQKALLGSASARNNLARQIAAAVRDRGADGVNLDFEPIVSGYADEFTTLVRSVRSELNKVHKGYQLTFDTTGWIGNYPIEDATGSAGADAVVVMGYDYRSGSSKTVGSVAPIGGPGYDIGDTIKAYRSRLPASRIILGVPYYGRAWSTDSSRLNATNISGTKYGASTTVVYTTARQYAADNGRQYDTVEDVAWTAYRRENCTNAYGCVNPWRQIYYDDKRALAAKYDLVNGYNLRGAAIWALGYDGTRTELYQALEDKFITDSVPPAIASSSISTAVVSPNGDGRLDSTTIKASVTGHLKFGWDVQPYSDGSVGASVRSGSVSSKTVSFTWDGRNDGGKVVSDGTYRITVWAADASNNRAYVRKLVTVDRRAAVVTLSSSRAFLSPDGDGRADKVALSLRADEPVTGKARVLAGDGSTVTRWTVAATTGRSVTWNGYDRAGRRVADGRYTFRVKGLDRAGNRTVRDLRVNVDRTIKSVTWASSAFIPKRGEKDRLTFALRRRATVTVAIYDGSTRVRKVWTDRSLSAGPWRWNWDGKTAAGVRLSPGSYRAVVTAKSRIGTSTFSRKVTIRLP
;
A
#
# COMPACT_ATOMS: atom_id res chain seq x y z
N MET A 1 42.13 2.57 5.53
CA MET A 1 43.61 2.55 5.60
C MET A 1 44.16 2.69 4.20
N PRO A 2 45.24 3.44 3.97
CA PRO A 2 45.92 4.39 4.86
C PRO A 2 45.72 5.84 4.37
N ASN A 3 45.34 6.80 5.20
CA ASN A 3 46.06 7.42 6.33
C ASN A 3 46.69 8.75 5.88
N THR A 4 46.16 9.89 6.39
CA THR A 4 46.73 10.69 7.50
C THR A 4 47.69 11.77 6.97
N ASN A 5 47.83 12.98 7.49
CA ASN A 5 47.40 13.58 8.75
C ASN A 5 47.67 15.10 8.68
N ARG A 6 46.84 15.86 9.41
CA ARG A 6 47.21 16.97 10.33
C ARG A 6 47.72 18.32 9.79
N ARG A 7 46.85 19.33 10.01
CA ARG A 7 47.11 20.71 10.50
C ARG A 7 48.01 20.72 11.78
N PRO A 8 48.45 21.84 12.42
CA PRO A 8 47.90 23.22 12.43
C PRO A 8 48.91 24.39 12.71
N ILE A 9 48.36 25.55 13.13
CA ILE A 9 48.93 26.72 13.84
C ILE A 9 49.13 27.94 12.90
N ALA A 10 48.19 28.89 12.79
CA ALA A 10 47.78 29.97 13.71
C ALA A 10 48.90 31.00 13.99
N THR A 11 48.66 32.28 13.66
CA THR A 11 48.63 33.43 14.60
C THR A 11 48.95 34.79 13.94
N LEU A 12 47.99 35.72 14.11
CA LEU A 12 48.04 37.20 14.22
C LEU A 12 48.80 38.08 13.20
N ALA A 13 48.07 39.02 12.62
CA ALA A 13 48.47 40.43 12.58
C ALA A 13 47.24 41.36 12.68
N ARG A 14 47.20 42.18 13.72
CA ARG A 14 46.30 43.34 13.93
C ARG A 14 47.02 44.60 13.43
N ILE A 15 46.35 45.42 12.61
CA ILE A 15 46.52 46.90 12.49
C ILE A 15 45.16 47.40 11.97
N ALA A 16 44.25 47.96 12.77
CA ALA A 16 44.19 49.30 13.39
C ALA A 16 43.81 50.45 12.41
N LEU A 17 42.62 51.03 12.68
CA LEU A 17 42.16 52.43 12.50
C LEU A 17 41.96 53.02 11.09
N ALA A 18 40.71 53.34 10.73
CA ALA A 18 40.15 54.71 10.78
C ALA A 18 38.79 54.81 10.03
N ARG A 19 37.75 55.28 10.75
CA ARG A 19 36.59 56.02 10.21
C ARG A 19 36.98 57.52 10.17
N PRO A 20 36.38 58.44 9.37
CA PRO A 20 34.93 58.62 9.23
C PRO A 20 34.42 59.14 7.86
N LEU A 21 33.10 59.16 7.64
CA LEU A 21 32.27 60.35 7.38
C LEU A 21 30.92 59.99 6.74
N ALA A 22 29.89 60.63 7.29
CA ALA A 22 28.53 60.68 6.77
C ALA A 22 28.47 61.60 5.53
N LEU A 23 27.58 61.28 4.59
CA LEU A 23 27.10 62.26 3.62
C LEU A 23 25.62 62.02 3.34
N ALA A 24 24.82 63.03 3.70
CA ALA A 24 23.44 63.21 3.29
C ALA A 24 23.39 63.56 1.80
N PHE A 25 22.33 63.13 1.09
CA PHE A 25 21.97 63.72 -0.20
C PHE A 25 20.49 64.07 -0.20
N ILE A 26 20.24 65.37 -0.26
CA ILE A 26 18.99 66.02 -0.62
C ILE A 26 19.03 66.21 -2.14
N LEU A 27 17.95 65.90 -2.85
CA LEU A 27 17.62 66.61 -4.09
C LEU A 27 16.11 66.70 -4.29
N SER A 28 15.66 67.93 -4.47
CA SER A 28 14.31 68.41 -4.71
C SER A 28 14.30 69.18 -6.04
N ILE A 29 13.42 68.84 -6.99
CA ILE A 29 12.95 69.70 -8.12
C ILE A 29 11.54 69.20 -8.49
N LEU A 30 10.44 69.88 -8.12
CA LEU A 30 9.73 71.00 -8.77
C LEU A 30 8.99 70.66 -10.10
N GLY A 31 7.66 70.61 -10.00
CA GLY A 31 6.68 71.39 -10.80
C GLY A 31 6.58 71.15 -12.32
N GLY A 32 5.41 70.67 -12.76
CA GLY A 32 5.04 70.70 -14.17
C GLY A 32 3.64 70.12 -14.43
N SER A 33 2.60 70.91 -14.16
CA SER A 33 1.23 70.68 -14.62
C SER A 33 1.16 70.81 -16.14
N LEU A 34 0.58 69.83 -16.83
CA LEU A 34 0.14 69.99 -18.21
C LEU A 34 -1.21 69.31 -18.41
N SER A 35 -2.21 70.17 -18.58
CA SER A 35 -3.55 69.93 -19.06
C SER A 35 -3.53 69.67 -20.58
N VAL A 36 -4.23 68.61 -20.99
CA VAL A 36 -4.74 68.40 -22.36
C VAL A 36 -6.15 67.85 -22.13
N GLY A 37 -7.26 68.49 -22.54
CA GLY A 37 -7.50 69.09 -23.85
C GLY A 37 -8.51 68.19 -24.55
N VAL A 38 -9.80 68.41 -24.26
CA VAL A 38 -10.96 67.71 -24.85
C VAL A 38 -11.19 68.20 -26.28
N VAL A 39 -11.36 67.26 -27.23
CA VAL A 39 -12.14 67.38 -28.48
C VAL A 39 -12.71 65.98 -28.74
N GLY A 40 -14.02 65.74 -28.55
CA GLY A 40 -15.07 65.95 -29.56
C GLY A 40 -15.41 64.60 -30.22
N ALA A 41 -16.22 63.76 -29.58
CA ALA A 41 -17.67 63.64 -29.78
C ALA A 41 -18.07 62.98 -31.13
N GLY A 42 -18.32 61.67 -31.07
CA GLY A 42 -19.19 60.95 -32.00
C GLY A 42 -20.26 60.24 -31.16
N GLU A 43 -21.53 60.54 -31.42
CA GLU A 43 -22.69 60.05 -30.67
C GLU A 43 -22.86 58.52 -30.70
N PRO A 44 -23.52 57.97 -29.65
CA PRO A 44 -23.62 56.54 -29.43
C PRO A 44 -24.73 55.90 -30.27
N ARG A 45 -24.41 54.80 -30.97
CA ARG A 45 -25.46 53.92 -31.49
C ARG A 45 -26.12 53.19 -30.33
N SER A 46 -27.44 53.32 -30.30
CA SER A 46 -28.39 52.70 -29.40
C SER A 46 -28.13 51.20 -29.19
N VAL A 47 -27.96 50.82 -27.93
CA VAL A 47 -28.09 49.44 -27.47
C VAL A 47 -29.58 49.09 -27.48
N PRO A 48 -30.03 48.02 -28.15
CA PRO A 48 -31.40 47.56 -27.98
C PRO A 48 -31.59 47.07 -26.55
N VAL A 49 -32.66 47.58 -25.94
CA VAL A 49 -33.26 47.11 -24.69
C VAL A 49 -33.21 45.58 -24.61
N ALA A 50 -32.72 45.08 -23.48
CA ALA A 50 -32.75 43.67 -23.14
C ALA A 50 -34.17 43.13 -23.31
N ALA A 51 -34.36 42.27 -24.30
CA ALA A 51 -35.52 41.41 -24.34
C ALA A 51 -35.49 40.53 -23.08
N GLU A 52 -36.62 40.48 -22.38
CA GLU A 52 -36.88 39.55 -21.29
C GLU A 52 -36.38 38.14 -21.64
N PRO A 53 -35.81 37.39 -20.66
CA PRO A 53 -35.39 36.03 -20.93
C PRO A 53 -36.62 35.17 -21.23
N ARG A 54 -36.86 34.92 -22.51
CA ARG A 54 -37.70 33.83 -22.97
C ARG A 54 -37.12 32.54 -22.41
N SER A 55 -37.96 31.84 -21.65
CA SER A 55 -37.81 30.47 -21.21
C SER A 55 -37.17 29.59 -22.29
N ALA A 56 -35.94 29.17 -22.06
CA ALA A 56 -35.32 28.04 -22.73
C ALA A 56 -34.82 27.07 -21.65
N VAL A 57 -35.78 26.38 -21.03
CA VAL A 57 -35.54 25.09 -20.41
C VAL A 57 -35.22 24.14 -21.56
N THR A 58 -33.99 23.64 -21.65
CA THR A 58 -33.75 22.30 -22.20
C THR A 58 -32.46 21.68 -21.63
N ALA A 59 -32.62 20.44 -21.15
CA ALA A 59 -31.62 19.48 -20.68
C ALA A 59 -30.80 19.85 -19.43
N ALA A 60 -31.45 19.74 -18.26
CA ALA A 60 -30.76 19.58 -16.98
C ALA A 60 -29.96 18.26 -16.97
N ASP A 61 -28.72 18.32 -16.49
CA ASP A 61 -28.00 17.15 -16.00
C ASP A 61 -28.85 16.47 -14.91
N PRO A 62 -29.22 15.18 -15.04
CA PRO A 62 -30.06 14.48 -14.07
C PRO A 62 -29.45 14.41 -12.66
N GLN A 63 -28.16 14.71 -12.49
CA GLN A 63 -27.45 14.62 -11.20
C GLN A 63 -27.43 15.92 -10.38
N LEU A 64 -27.77 17.08 -10.96
CA LEU A 64 -27.81 18.34 -10.22
C LEU A 64 -29.24 18.74 -9.91
N ARG A 65 -29.80 18.11 -8.87
CA ARG A 65 -31.06 18.57 -8.26
C ARG A 65 -30.75 19.65 -7.22
N PRO A 66 -31.57 20.70 -7.13
CA PRO A 66 -31.42 21.68 -6.06
C PRO A 66 -31.51 21.00 -4.69
N THR A 67 -30.74 21.49 -3.72
CA THR A 67 -30.82 20.95 -2.36
C THR A 67 -32.18 21.32 -1.75
N ILE A 68 -32.67 20.52 -0.80
CA ILE A 68 -33.92 20.85 -0.12
C ILE A 68 -33.86 22.22 0.56
N GLN A 69 -32.68 22.64 1.05
CA GLN A 69 -32.49 23.98 1.62
C GLN A 69 -32.69 25.08 0.57
N TYR A 70 -32.25 24.85 -0.68
CA TYR A 70 -32.51 25.77 -1.78
C TYR A 70 -33.98 25.77 -2.17
N GLU A 71 -34.62 24.61 -2.25
CA GLU A 71 -36.03 24.52 -2.60
C GLU A 71 -36.96 25.07 -1.50
N GLU A 72 -36.58 24.98 -0.23
CA GLU A 72 -37.27 25.60 0.91
C GLU A 72 -37.02 27.12 0.93
N ALA A 73 -35.78 27.57 0.73
CA ALA A 73 -35.47 28.99 0.63
C ALA A 73 -36.22 29.67 -0.53
N MET A 74 -36.38 28.99 -1.66
CA MET A 74 -37.17 29.48 -2.80
C MET A 74 -38.68 29.42 -2.53
N ALA A 75 -39.18 28.42 -1.82
CA ALA A 75 -40.60 28.32 -1.45
C ALA A 75 -41.01 29.40 -0.44
N HIS A 76 -40.09 29.82 0.43
CA HIS A 76 -40.28 30.86 1.44
C HIS A 76 -39.65 32.21 1.05
N ALA A 77 -39.21 32.37 -0.20
CA ALA A 77 -38.52 33.59 -0.66
C ALA A 77 -39.40 34.86 -0.60
N ALA A 78 -40.72 34.69 -0.50
CA ALA A 78 -41.69 35.76 -0.37
C ALA A 78 -42.27 35.91 1.05
N ASP A 79 -41.84 35.07 1.99
CA ASP A 79 -42.35 35.09 3.37
C ASP A 79 -41.58 36.13 4.20
N ASP A 80 -42.29 37.06 4.83
CA ASP A 80 -41.71 38.01 5.79
C ASP A 80 -41.59 37.33 7.17
N VAL A 81 -40.53 36.55 7.36
CA VAL A 81 -40.30 35.79 8.60
C VAL A 81 -39.52 36.64 9.60
N THR A 82 -40.22 37.45 10.38
CA THR A 82 -39.64 38.07 11.59
C THR A 82 -39.52 37.04 12.71
N PHE A 83 -38.28 36.64 13.05
CA PHE A 83 -37.98 35.75 14.16
C PHE A 83 -37.06 36.44 15.18
N ALA A 84 -37.53 36.63 16.41
CA ALA A 84 -36.68 37.10 17.50
C ALA A 84 -35.99 35.90 18.17
N PRO A 85 -34.65 35.91 18.35
CA PRO A 85 -33.92 34.80 18.95
C PRO A 85 -34.46 34.40 20.33
N GLY A 86 -34.92 33.15 20.44
CA GLY A 86 -35.45 32.57 21.68
C GLY A 86 -36.97 32.49 21.75
N ASP A 87 -37.70 32.97 20.74
CA ASP A 87 -39.15 32.81 20.65
C ASP A 87 -39.56 31.40 20.19
N ARG A 88 -40.86 31.14 20.27
CA ARG A 88 -41.44 29.83 19.93
C ARG A 88 -41.50 29.67 18.41
N VAL A 89 -41.03 28.53 17.91
CA VAL A 89 -41.23 28.14 16.51
C VAL A 89 -42.72 27.86 16.31
N THR A 90 -43.44 28.73 15.63
CA THR A 90 -44.90 28.62 15.42
C THR A 90 -45.26 27.85 14.16
N VAL A 91 -44.32 27.66 13.24
CA VAL A 91 -44.52 26.96 11.98
C VAL A 91 -44.11 25.50 12.15
N PRO A 92 -45.02 24.53 11.98
CA PRO A 92 -44.67 23.11 11.96
C PRO A 92 -43.86 22.78 10.71
N PHE A 93 -42.97 21.80 10.79
CA PHE A 93 -42.25 21.27 9.63
C PHE A 93 -43.00 20.06 9.06
N THR A 94 -43.24 20.04 7.76
CA THR A 94 -43.80 18.87 7.07
C THR A 94 -42.93 18.54 5.87
N PRO A 95 -42.25 17.38 5.86
CA PRO A 95 -41.48 16.95 4.69
C PRO A 95 -42.36 16.82 3.45
N ARG A 96 -41.81 17.16 2.28
CA ARG A 96 -42.50 16.98 0.99
C ARG A 96 -42.57 15.49 0.68
N LYS A 97 -43.62 15.05 -0.03
CA LYS A 97 -43.76 13.64 -0.46
C LYS A 97 -42.60 13.13 -1.32
N THR A 98 -41.83 14.04 -1.91
CA THR A 98 -40.67 13.75 -2.77
C THR A 98 -39.34 13.73 -2.01
N ASP A 99 -39.32 13.99 -0.70
CA ASP A 99 -38.09 13.98 0.09
C ASP A 99 -37.60 12.55 0.31
N ARG A 100 -36.40 12.24 -0.21
CA ARG A 100 -35.82 10.88 -0.18
C ARG A 100 -34.57 10.74 0.68
N TRP A 101 -34.06 11.82 1.24
CA TRP A 101 -32.82 11.86 2.02
C TRP A 101 -33.08 11.54 3.50
N ALA A 102 -32.06 11.08 4.24
CA ALA A 102 -32.15 10.75 5.66
C ALA A 102 -31.29 11.72 6.50
N VAL A 103 -31.82 12.21 7.62
CA VAL A 103 -31.08 12.99 8.63
C VAL A 103 -30.67 12.01 9.73
N GLY A 104 -29.36 11.84 9.98
CA GLY A 104 -28.89 10.94 11.05
C GLY A 104 -29.34 9.48 10.88
N GLY A 105 -29.57 9.02 9.63
CA GLY A 105 -30.02 7.66 9.32
C GLY A 105 -31.54 7.45 9.35
N VAL A 106 -32.34 8.49 9.66
CA VAL A 106 -33.81 8.40 9.71
C VAL A 106 -34.43 9.32 8.66
N ARG A 107 -35.50 8.87 7.99
CA ARG A 107 -36.25 9.73 7.05
C ARG A 107 -36.89 10.90 7.79
N PRO A 108 -36.89 12.12 7.22
CA PRO A 108 -37.57 13.27 7.80
C PRO A 108 -39.03 12.94 8.10
N THR A 109 -39.46 13.26 9.31
CA THR A 109 -40.86 13.17 9.74
C THR A 109 -41.40 14.56 10.00
N SER A 110 -42.73 14.70 9.96
CA SER A 110 -43.35 15.97 10.33
C SER A 110 -43.08 16.29 11.79
N LEU A 111 -42.69 17.54 12.05
CA LEU A 111 -42.50 18.07 13.39
C LEU A 111 -43.61 19.09 13.66
N PRO A 112 -44.31 19.00 14.80
CA PRO A 112 -45.29 20.02 15.17
C PRO A 112 -44.59 21.34 15.45
N ALA A 113 -45.36 22.44 15.44
CA ALA A 113 -44.89 23.72 15.96
C ALA A 113 -44.38 23.54 17.40
N GLY A 114 -43.37 24.30 17.77
CA GLY A 114 -42.83 24.33 19.13
C GLY A 114 -43.93 24.66 20.13
N ARG A 115 -44.01 23.91 21.23
CA ARG A 115 -45.05 24.07 22.25
C ARG A 115 -44.72 25.19 23.24
N ILE A 116 -43.44 25.41 23.48
CA ILE A 116 -42.90 26.45 24.38
C ILE A 116 -41.75 27.18 23.69
N SER A 117 -41.48 28.42 24.09
CA SER A 117 -40.38 29.21 23.52
C SER A 117 -39.02 28.72 24.02
N GLY A 118 -37.95 28.99 23.27
CA GLY A 118 -36.57 28.75 23.74
C GLY A 118 -36.24 29.51 25.02
N ARG A 119 -36.95 30.63 25.28
CA ARG A 119 -36.88 31.39 26.54
C ARG A 119 -37.57 30.66 27.70
N ALA A 120 -38.73 30.06 27.47
CA ALA A 120 -39.45 29.27 28.48
C ALA A 120 -38.75 27.94 28.79
N MET A 121 -38.17 27.27 27.79
CA MET A 121 -37.33 26.07 27.98
C MET A 121 -36.12 26.32 28.88
N ARG A 122 -35.55 27.54 28.85
CA ARG A 122 -34.43 27.92 29.73
C ARG A 122 -34.86 28.24 31.17
N GLN A 123 -36.15 28.37 31.44
CA GLN A 123 -36.69 28.73 32.76
C GLN A 123 -37.30 27.53 33.50
N GLU A 124 -37.68 26.46 32.81
CA GLU A 124 -38.09 25.19 33.43
C GLU A 124 -36.88 24.29 33.73
N THR A 125 -36.16 24.56 34.82
CA THR A 125 -35.24 23.60 35.42
C THR A 125 -35.73 23.26 36.83
N GLY A 126 -36.57 22.22 36.93
CA GLY A 126 -37.00 21.62 38.20
C GLY A 126 -37.45 20.18 37.98
N PRO A 127 -37.14 19.24 38.90
CA PRO A 127 -37.47 17.83 38.70
C PRO A 127 -38.92 17.56 39.10
N THR A 128 -39.72 17.00 38.20
CA THR A 128 -41.04 16.46 38.57
C THR A 128 -41.18 15.03 38.06
N THR A 129 -41.29 14.11 39.01
CA THR A 129 -41.59 12.69 38.84
C THR A 129 -43.07 12.46 38.52
N LEU A 130 -43.35 11.44 37.69
CA LEU A 130 -44.42 10.39 37.76
C LEU A 130 -44.87 9.96 36.34
N PRO A 131 -45.45 8.76 36.11
CA PRO A 131 -45.00 7.39 36.42
C PRO A 131 -44.94 6.46 35.16
N ARG A 132 -44.24 5.32 35.26
CA ARG A 132 -44.29 4.15 34.33
C ARG A 132 -45.72 3.54 34.36
N SER A 133 -46.34 2.91 33.36
CA SER A 133 -46.02 2.14 32.13
C SER A 133 -47.27 2.19 31.21
N VAL A 134 -47.32 1.89 29.91
CA VAL A 134 -47.08 0.61 29.21
C VAL A 134 -46.89 0.85 27.68
N ASP A 135 -46.10 -0.04 27.06
CA ASP A 135 -46.02 -0.40 25.64
C ASP A 135 -45.34 0.51 24.59
N GLY A 136 -44.09 0.15 24.30
CA GLY A 136 -43.74 -0.29 22.93
C GLY A 136 -43.28 0.77 21.92
N ARG A 137 -42.11 1.39 22.13
CA ARG A 137 -41.07 1.67 21.10
C ARG A 137 -39.89 2.39 21.75
N ALA A 138 -38.69 1.87 21.54
CA ALA A 138 -37.44 2.32 22.15
C ALA A 138 -37.15 3.79 21.80
N ALA A 139 -37.31 4.66 22.79
CA ALA A 139 -36.83 6.02 22.82
C ALA A 139 -35.35 6.03 23.22
N VAL A 140 -34.56 6.85 22.52
CA VAL A 140 -33.15 7.10 22.79
C VAL A 140 -33.07 7.94 24.07
N GLY A 141 -32.47 7.36 25.11
CA GLY A 141 -32.25 8.01 26.39
C GLY A 141 -31.19 9.10 26.31
N SER A 142 -31.51 10.24 26.92
CA SER A 142 -30.60 11.27 27.38
C SER A 142 -29.49 10.68 28.26
N VAL A 143 -28.24 11.07 28.00
CA VAL A 143 -27.17 11.01 28.99
C VAL A 143 -26.59 12.40 29.12
N ASP A 144 -26.79 12.97 30.31
CA ASP A 144 -26.19 14.18 30.81
C ASP A 144 -24.65 14.12 30.69
N ILE A 145 -24.04 15.19 30.19
CA ILE A 145 -22.59 15.37 30.22
C ILE A 145 -22.25 16.08 31.53
N PRO A 146 -21.56 15.44 32.49
CA PRO A 146 -21.09 16.12 33.67
C PRO A 146 -19.87 16.99 33.33
N TYR A 147 -19.96 18.26 33.71
CA TYR A 147 -18.80 19.13 33.90
C TYR A 147 -17.93 18.55 35.02
N LEU A 148 -16.73 18.10 34.66
CA LEU A 148 -15.62 17.93 35.58
C LEU A 148 -14.44 18.73 35.00
N ALA A 149 -14.19 19.89 35.60
CA ALA A 149 -12.88 20.51 35.55
C ALA A 149 -12.01 19.81 36.59
N GLU A 150 -10.87 19.24 36.19
CA GLU A 150 -9.61 19.30 36.92
C GLU A 150 -8.44 19.12 35.94
N ASP A 151 -7.34 19.79 36.27
CA ASP A 151 -6.17 20.07 35.46
C ASP A 151 -5.40 18.82 35.00
N GLY A 152 -5.16 18.74 33.69
CA GLY A 152 -4.28 17.78 33.02
C GLY A 152 -3.84 18.36 31.67
N PRO A 153 -2.64 17.99 31.14
CA PRO A 153 -1.97 18.77 30.11
C PRO A 153 -2.84 18.85 28.86
N VAL A 154 -3.11 20.08 28.42
CA VAL A 154 -3.82 20.39 27.20
C VAL A 154 -3.10 19.67 26.05
N ALA A 155 -3.68 18.57 25.57
CA ALA A 155 -3.21 17.91 24.36
C ALA A 155 -3.35 18.90 23.21
N ASP A 156 -2.19 19.20 22.63
CA ASP A 156 -1.92 20.22 21.64
C ASP A 156 -2.67 19.90 20.33
N LEU A 157 -3.87 20.45 20.13
CA LEU A 157 -4.56 20.40 18.84
C LEU A 157 -3.84 21.23 17.75
N ALA A 158 -2.73 21.90 18.09
CA ALA A 158 -1.78 22.44 17.10
C ALA A 158 -1.03 21.35 16.30
N ALA A 159 -1.23 20.05 16.60
CA ALA A 159 -0.51 18.93 16.00
C ALA A 159 -1.35 17.99 15.11
N ALA A 160 -2.62 18.28 14.81
CA ALA A 160 -3.37 17.47 13.83
C ALA A 160 -3.01 17.92 12.40
N VAL A 161 -1.90 17.41 11.89
CA VAL A 161 -1.83 17.05 10.47
C VAL A 161 -2.54 15.70 10.45
N ASP A 162 -3.69 15.55 9.79
CA ASP A 162 -3.63 15.09 8.41
C ASP A 162 -5.01 14.92 7.72
N PRO A 163 -5.35 15.76 6.73
CA PRO A 163 -6.11 15.33 5.56
C PRO A 163 -5.19 14.64 4.52
N GLY A 164 -5.29 13.31 4.37
CA GLY A 164 -4.70 12.58 3.22
C GLY A 164 -3.32 11.91 3.34
N GLY A 165 -2.78 11.64 4.52
CA GLY A 165 -1.45 11.04 4.77
C GLY A 165 -0.30 12.03 5.05
N LEU A 166 -0.56 13.34 5.14
CA LEU A 166 0.42 14.41 5.32
C LEU A 166 1.26 14.27 6.60
N ARG A 167 2.59 14.39 6.44
CA ARG A 167 3.61 14.37 7.52
C ARG A 167 4.06 15.77 7.96
N ARG A 168 3.63 16.79 7.23
CA ARG A 168 3.98 18.21 7.39
C ARG A 168 2.75 19.06 7.16
N GLU A 169 2.72 20.25 7.76
CA GLU A 169 1.72 21.25 7.42
C GLU A 169 1.92 21.72 5.97
N VAL A 170 0.85 21.74 5.19
CA VAL A 170 0.81 22.38 3.87
C VAL A 170 -0.22 23.50 3.93
N PHE A 171 0.31 24.70 4.11
CA PHE A 171 -0.45 25.93 4.26
C PHE A 171 -0.55 26.62 2.90
N GLY A 172 -1.73 26.98 2.41
CA GLY A 172 -1.88 27.60 1.09
C GLY A 172 -2.61 28.92 1.17
N PHE A 173 -1.98 30.01 0.72
CA PHE A 173 -2.65 31.30 0.60
C PHE A 173 -3.54 31.33 -0.63
N LEU A 174 -4.83 31.60 -0.43
CA LEU A 174 -5.84 31.76 -1.48
C LEU A 174 -6.23 33.24 -1.59
N PRO A 175 -5.66 33.99 -2.56
CA PRO A 175 -6.01 35.38 -2.76
C PRO A 175 -7.45 35.57 -3.21
N TYR A 176 -8.05 36.70 -2.86
CA TYR A 176 -9.44 37.02 -3.19
C TYR A 176 -9.69 37.06 -4.70
N TRP A 177 -8.66 37.34 -5.51
CA TRP A 177 -8.75 37.34 -6.97
C TRP A 177 -8.78 35.92 -7.55
N GLU A 178 -8.11 34.94 -6.91
CA GLU A 178 -8.12 33.53 -7.31
C GLU A 178 -9.40 32.81 -6.89
N LEU A 179 -10.14 33.34 -5.89
CA LEU A 179 -11.41 32.76 -5.41
C LEU A 179 -12.46 32.65 -6.51
N THR A 180 -12.40 33.54 -7.50
CA THR A 180 -13.36 33.60 -8.61
C THR A 180 -12.86 33.02 -9.92
N ASP A 181 -11.56 32.70 -10.00
CA ASP A 181 -10.94 32.18 -11.22
C ASP A 181 -11.32 30.71 -11.42
N SER A 182 -11.88 30.38 -12.58
CA SER A 182 -12.32 29.01 -12.91
C SER A 182 -11.15 28.04 -13.10
N SER A 183 -9.93 28.54 -13.27
CA SER A 183 -8.72 27.74 -13.39
C SER A 183 -8.08 27.40 -12.04
N THR A 184 -8.50 28.05 -10.94
CA THR A 184 -8.03 27.75 -9.59
C THR A 184 -8.41 26.34 -9.18
N ARG A 185 -7.39 25.52 -8.94
CA ARG A 185 -7.54 24.16 -8.43
C ARG A 185 -7.05 24.09 -6.98
N LEU A 186 -7.89 23.55 -6.09
CA LEU A 186 -7.52 23.24 -4.71
C LEU A 186 -7.51 21.72 -4.53
N ASP A 187 -6.33 21.16 -4.27
CA ASP A 187 -6.17 19.73 -4.02
C ASP A 187 -6.24 19.44 -2.52
N TRP A 188 -7.45 19.17 -2.04
CA TRP A 188 -7.76 19.11 -0.61
C TRP A 188 -7.03 18.01 0.15
N GLU A 189 -6.65 16.92 -0.53
CA GLU A 189 -5.86 15.83 0.07
C GLU A 189 -4.38 16.21 0.27
N LYS A 190 -3.96 17.37 -0.24
CA LYS A 190 -2.57 17.85 -0.18
C LYS A 190 -2.45 19.17 0.56
N LEU A 191 -3.54 19.69 1.12
CA LEU A 191 -3.60 20.95 1.86
C LEU A 191 -4.11 20.68 3.28
N SER A 192 -3.33 21.06 4.29
CA SER A 192 -3.80 21.01 5.68
C SER A 192 -4.51 22.29 6.10
N THR A 193 -4.14 23.43 5.50
CA THR A 193 -4.73 24.75 5.79
C THR A 193 -4.85 25.58 4.52
N VAL A 194 -6.00 26.20 4.29
CA VAL A 194 -6.19 27.27 3.30
C VAL A 194 -6.35 28.60 4.02
N ALA A 195 -5.49 29.57 3.71
CA ALA A 195 -5.54 30.91 4.24
C ALA A 195 -6.14 31.87 3.21
N TYR A 196 -7.36 32.34 3.46
CA TYR A 196 -7.97 33.35 2.62
C TYR A 196 -7.20 34.68 2.72
N PHE A 197 -6.74 35.21 1.60
CA PHE A 197 -5.95 36.44 1.53
C PHE A 197 -6.72 37.53 0.75
N GLY A 198 -6.99 38.73 1.28
CA GLY A 198 -6.66 39.28 2.59
C GLY A 198 -7.62 40.41 2.94
N VAL A 199 -7.87 40.59 4.23
CA VAL A 199 -8.70 41.67 4.78
C VAL A 199 -7.79 42.66 5.48
N GLY A 200 -7.84 43.94 5.10
CA GLY A 200 -6.97 44.95 5.70
C GLY A 200 -7.35 45.31 7.14
N ALA A 201 -6.39 45.79 7.92
CA ALA A 201 -6.62 46.41 9.23
C ALA A 201 -6.46 47.94 9.18
N ALA A 202 -7.43 48.66 9.73
CA ALA A 202 -7.45 50.12 9.80
C ALA A 202 -6.67 50.66 11.02
N ALA A 203 -6.44 51.97 11.04
CA ALA A 203 -5.66 52.65 12.08
C ALA A 203 -6.31 52.61 13.48
N ASP A 204 -7.63 52.47 13.53
CA ASP A 204 -8.47 52.41 14.74
C ASP A 204 -8.77 50.98 15.20
N GLY A 205 -8.22 49.98 14.51
CA GLY A 205 -8.46 48.57 14.80
C GLY A 205 -9.67 47.97 14.10
N ASP A 206 -10.33 48.69 13.20
CA ASP A 206 -11.38 48.08 12.39
C ASP A 206 -10.80 47.16 11.31
N LEU A 207 -11.47 46.03 11.08
CA LEU A 207 -11.28 45.31 9.82
C LEU A 207 -11.80 46.22 8.70
N GLN A 208 -11.03 46.38 7.63
CA GLN A 208 -11.38 47.22 6.49
C GLN A 208 -12.48 46.54 5.67
N LYS A 209 -13.72 46.69 6.13
CA LYS A 209 -14.93 46.16 5.49
C LYS A 209 -15.47 47.08 4.42
N ARG A 210 -15.20 48.38 4.53
CA ARG A 210 -15.67 49.41 3.59
C ARG A 210 -14.54 50.27 3.05
N ASN A 211 -14.67 50.69 1.80
CA ASN A 211 -13.89 51.76 1.18
C ASN A 211 -14.36 53.13 1.69
N THR A 212 -13.60 54.19 1.36
CA THR A 212 -13.94 55.57 1.75
C THR A 212 -15.28 56.05 1.18
N ASP A 213 -15.73 55.49 0.05
CA ASP A 213 -17.03 55.76 -0.57
C ASP A 213 -18.20 54.97 0.03
N GLY A 214 -17.95 54.15 1.07
CA GLY A 214 -18.95 53.32 1.74
C GLY A 214 -19.20 51.95 1.10
N SER A 215 -18.68 51.69 -0.11
CA SER A 215 -18.75 50.37 -0.76
C SER A 215 -17.94 49.32 0.00
N THR A 216 -18.27 48.03 -0.16
CA THR A 216 -17.54 46.94 0.50
C THR A 216 -16.15 46.77 -0.14
N THR A 217 -15.11 46.57 0.68
CA THR A 217 -13.76 46.30 0.16
C THR A 217 -13.73 44.96 -0.56
N VAL A 218 -12.87 44.82 -1.58
CA VAL A 218 -12.72 43.57 -2.33
C VAL A 218 -12.37 42.39 -1.41
N GLY A 219 -11.46 42.61 -0.47
CA GLY A 219 -11.04 41.61 0.52
C GLY A 219 -12.19 41.16 1.42
N TRP A 220 -13.02 42.08 1.94
CA TRP A 220 -14.16 41.69 2.75
C TRP A 220 -15.27 41.04 1.92
N SER A 221 -15.53 41.56 0.71
CA SER A 221 -16.54 41.00 -0.19
C SER A 221 -16.25 39.55 -0.56
N GLY A 222 -14.99 39.21 -0.83
CA GLY A 222 -14.58 37.83 -1.09
C GLY A 222 -14.71 36.95 0.15
N TRP A 223 -14.30 37.42 1.34
CA TRP A 223 -14.41 36.68 2.60
C TRP A 223 -15.85 36.33 2.93
N THR A 224 -16.78 37.27 2.71
CA THR A 224 -18.21 37.07 2.97
C THR A 224 -18.97 36.44 1.82
N SER A 225 -18.33 36.15 0.69
CA SER A 225 -19.00 35.62 -0.50
C SER A 225 -19.49 34.17 -0.32
N SER A 226 -20.46 33.77 -1.14
CA SER A 226 -20.91 32.37 -1.25
C SER A 226 -19.82 31.44 -1.76
N LYS A 227 -18.92 31.93 -2.65
CA LYS A 227 -17.77 31.17 -3.14
C LYS A 227 -16.81 30.80 -2.00
N MET A 228 -16.54 31.73 -1.10
CA MET A 228 -15.72 31.42 0.08
C MET A 228 -16.42 30.42 1.01
N THR A 229 -17.76 30.45 1.10
CA THR A 229 -18.52 29.41 1.81
C THR A 229 -18.31 28.03 1.18
N SER A 230 -18.30 27.92 -0.14
CA SER A 230 -17.99 26.67 -0.84
C SER A 230 -16.57 26.16 -0.56
N VAL A 231 -15.59 27.07 -0.51
CA VAL A 231 -14.19 26.74 -0.15
C VAL A 231 -14.11 26.21 1.29
N ILE A 232 -14.77 26.87 2.24
CA ILE A 232 -14.82 26.43 3.66
C ILE A 232 -15.42 25.02 3.75
N ASN A 233 -16.59 24.81 3.14
CA ASN A 233 -17.26 23.52 3.18
C ASN A 233 -16.42 22.40 2.55
N ALA A 234 -15.75 22.67 1.42
CA ALA A 234 -14.91 21.67 0.74
C ALA A 234 -13.63 21.35 1.53
N ALA A 235 -13.02 22.36 2.16
CA ALA A 235 -11.89 22.19 3.06
C ALA A 235 -12.27 21.27 4.24
N HIS A 236 -13.36 21.60 4.94
CA HIS A 236 -13.84 20.84 6.09
C HIS A 236 -14.25 19.41 5.74
N ALA A 237 -14.91 19.20 4.60
CA ALA A 237 -15.26 17.86 4.11
C ALA A 237 -14.02 16.98 3.87
N SER A 238 -12.86 17.59 3.64
CA SER A 238 -11.60 16.91 3.43
C SER A 238 -10.72 16.88 4.68
N GLY A 239 -11.12 17.54 5.77
CA GLY A 239 -10.34 17.67 7.01
C GLY A 239 -9.32 18.80 7.03
N ALA A 240 -9.31 19.67 6.00
CA ALA A 240 -8.45 20.85 5.94
C ALA A 240 -9.06 22.04 6.72
N ARG A 241 -8.19 22.86 7.32
CA ARG A 241 -8.56 24.09 8.02
C ARG A 241 -8.72 25.25 7.04
N VAL A 242 -9.56 26.22 7.38
CA VAL A 242 -9.60 27.53 6.72
C VAL A 242 -9.30 28.64 7.71
N VAL A 243 -8.35 29.51 7.39
CA VAL A 243 -8.00 30.67 8.22
C VAL A 243 -8.18 31.99 7.47
N LEU A 244 -8.53 33.05 8.18
CA LEU A 244 -8.58 34.40 7.64
C LEU A 244 -7.19 35.04 7.67
N THR A 245 -6.71 35.62 6.57
CA THR A 245 -5.51 36.47 6.59
C THR A 245 -5.87 37.93 6.78
N VAL A 246 -5.30 38.56 7.81
CA VAL A 246 -5.49 39.98 8.12
C VAL A 246 -4.19 40.73 7.89
N GLN A 247 -4.24 41.71 6.98
CA GLN A 247 -3.04 42.38 6.48
C GLN A 247 -2.90 43.84 6.96
N SER A 248 -1.66 44.26 7.24
CA SER A 248 -1.33 45.66 7.52
C SER A 248 0.11 45.98 7.12
N PHE A 249 0.27 46.64 5.97
CA PHE A 249 1.59 46.91 5.39
C PHE A 249 2.12 48.32 5.68
N ALA A 250 3.39 48.39 6.05
CA ALA A 250 4.17 49.58 6.40
C ALA A 250 5.32 49.88 5.42
N TRP A 251 5.23 49.40 4.17
CA TRP A 251 6.20 49.68 3.10
C TRP A 251 6.15 51.13 2.56
N SER A 252 5.14 51.92 2.94
CA SER A 252 4.96 53.33 2.53
C SER A 252 4.73 54.23 3.74
N SER A 253 4.96 55.54 3.60
CA SER A 253 4.73 56.51 4.67
C SER A 253 3.29 56.48 5.22
N ALA A 254 2.30 56.28 4.36
CA ALA A 254 0.89 56.13 4.77
C ALA A 254 0.67 54.82 5.54
N GLY A 255 1.30 53.72 5.08
CA GLY A 255 1.27 52.43 5.77
C GLY A 255 1.89 52.48 7.16
N VAL A 256 3.08 53.10 7.28
CA VAL A 256 3.76 53.38 8.55
C VAL A 256 2.84 54.14 9.49
N LYS A 257 2.20 55.23 9.03
CA LYS A 257 1.27 56.02 9.86
C LYS A 257 0.10 55.18 10.36
N ARG A 258 -0.50 54.36 9.49
CA ARG A 258 -1.62 53.47 9.84
C ARG A 258 -1.21 52.43 10.88
N GLN A 259 -0.10 51.73 10.65
CA GLN A 259 0.34 50.65 11.52
C GLN A 259 0.79 51.18 12.89
N LYS A 260 1.43 52.37 12.96
CA LYS A 260 1.74 53.04 14.23
C LYS A 260 0.50 53.40 15.04
N ALA A 261 -0.54 53.93 14.39
CA ALA A 261 -1.78 54.27 15.07
C ALA A 261 -2.49 53.02 15.62
N LEU A 262 -2.54 51.96 14.81
CA LEU A 262 -3.13 50.68 15.20
C LEU A 262 -2.35 50.01 16.34
N LEU A 263 -1.05 49.78 16.15
CA LEU A 263 -0.22 49.08 17.13
C LEU A 263 -0.01 49.94 18.37
N GLY A 264 0.08 51.26 18.28
CA GLY A 264 0.29 52.15 19.43
C GLY A 264 -0.91 52.28 20.36
N SER A 265 -2.12 51.90 19.93
CA SER A 265 -3.34 52.05 20.72
C SER A 265 -3.82 50.70 21.25
N ALA A 266 -3.85 50.55 22.58
CA ALA A 266 -4.41 49.34 23.22
C ALA A 266 -5.88 49.13 22.84
N SER A 267 -6.65 50.21 22.71
CA SER A 267 -8.06 50.14 22.27
C SER A 267 -8.16 49.60 20.84
N ALA A 268 -7.33 50.10 19.93
CA ALA A 268 -7.31 49.64 18.54
C ALA A 268 -6.88 48.18 18.41
N ARG A 269 -5.81 47.76 19.12
CA ARG A 269 -5.39 46.35 19.15
C ARG A 269 -6.51 45.43 19.66
N ASN A 270 -7.18 45.80 20.75
CA ASN A 270 -8.28 45.02 21.32
C ASN A 270 -9.52 45.02 20.43
N ASN A 271 -9.81 46.13 19.74
CA ASN A 271 -10.88 46.20 18.76
C ASN A 271 -10.63 45.24 17.60
N LEU A 272 -9.42 45.27 17.04
CA LEU A 272 -9.03 44.37 15.96
C LEU A 272 -9.13 42.91 16.37
N ALA A 273 -8.59 42.55 17.55
CA ALA A 273 -8.65 41.19 18.07
C ALA A 273 -10.09 40.66 18.18
N ARG A 274 -11.02 41.47 18.72
CA ARG A 274 -12.44 41.09 18.80
C ARG A 274 -13.07 40.91 17.42
N GLN A 275 -12.77 41.79 16.47
CA GLN A 275 -13.33 41.70 15.12
C GLN A 275 -12.79 40.52 14.34
N ILE A 276 -11.52 40.16 14.53
CA ILE A 276 -10.92 38.96 13.97
C ILE A 276 -11.64 37.72 14.50
N ALA A 277 -11.76 37.59 15.83
CA ALA A 277 -12.43 36.44 16.44
C ALA A 277 -13.90 36.33 16.00
N ALA A 278 -14.60 37.45 15.89
CA ALA A 278 -15.96 37.49 15.33
C ALA A 278 -15.99 37.04 13.86
N ALA A 279 -15.09 37.54 13.01
CA ALA A 279 -15.05 37.17 11.60
C ALA A 279 -14.74 35.68 11.38
N VAL A 280 -13.88 35.09 12.22
CA VAL A 280 -13.60 33.65 12.23
C VAL A 280 -14.85 32.86 12.63
N ARG A 281 -15.46 33.21 13.77
CA ARG A 281 -16.69 32.59 14.27
C ARG A 281 -17.83 32.64 13.26
N ASP A 282 -18.10 33.82 12.71
CA ASP A 282 -19.28 34.08 11.88
C ASP A 282 -19.22 33.34 10.53
N ARG A 283 -18.02 32.90 10.13
CA ARG A 283 -17.80 32.10 8.92
C ARG A 283 -17.57 30.62 9.19
N GLY A 284 -17.53 30.21 10.47
CA GLY A 284 -17.13 28.86 10.84
C GLY A 284 -15.68 28.54 10.43
N ALA A 285 -14.81 29.54 10.35
CA ALA A 285 -13.41 29.33 10.03
C ALA A 285 -12.64 28.78 11.25
N ASP A 286 -11.42 28.34 11.02
CA ASP A 286 -10.60 27.57 11.97
C ASP A 286 -9.46 28.38 12.58
N GLY A 287 -9.37 29.68 12.27
CA GLY A 287 -8.30 30.53 12.77
C GLY A 287 -7.98 31.76 11.93
N VAL A 288 -6.81 32.33 12.19
CA VAL A 288 -6.32 33.54 11.54
C VAL A 288 -4.82 33.48 11.26
N ASN A 289 -4.41 34.11 10.17
CA ASN A 289 -3.04 34.47 9.88
C ASN A 289 -2.89 36.01 9.90
N LEU A 290 -1.85 36.52 10.58
CA LEU A 290 -1.58 37.95 10.67
C LEU A 290 -0.41 38.33 9.76
N ASP A 291 -0.68 39.16 8.76
CA ASP A 291 0.30 39.55 7.75
C ASP A 291 0.68 41.05 7.90
N PHE A 292 1.66 41.32 8.76
CA PHE A 292 2.09 42.68 9.08
C PHE A 292 3.52 42.90 8.55
N GLU A 293 3.65 43.69 7.47
CA GLU A 293 4.90 43.79 6.72
C GLU A 293 5.41 45.21 6.45
N PRO A 294 6.66 45.51 6.82
CA PRO A 294 7.33 44.96 7.99
C PRO A 294 6.56 45.39 9.25
N ILE A 295 6.99 44.93 10.42
CA ILE A 295 6.61 45.61 11.66
C ILE A 295 7.26 47.00 11.65
N VAL A 296 6.48 48.05 11.88
CA VAL A 296 7.00 49.40 11.92
C VAL A 296 7.99 49.55 13.08
N SER A 297 9.12 50.21 12.81
CA SER A 297 10.21 50.36 13.78
C SER A 297 9.72 50.91 15.12
N GLY A 298 10.10 50.24 16.21
CA GLY A 298 9.74 50.60 17.59
C GLY A 298 8.42 50.02 18.10
N TYR A 299 7.72 49.16 17.34
CA TYR A 299 6.41 48.62 17.71
C TYR A 299 6.38 47.07 17.84
N ALA A 300 7.53 46.45 18.12
CA ALA A 300 7.63 45.00 18.22
C ALA A 300 6.83 44.45 19.43
N ASP A 301 6.93 45.09 20.59
CA ASP A 301 6.22 44.69 21.81
C ASP A 301 4.70 44.86 21.66
N GLU A 302 4.28 45.93 20.97
CA GLU A 302 2.89 46.19 20.64
C GLU A 302 2.33 45.17 19.66
N PHE A 303 3.11 44.72 18.69
CA PHE A 303 2.73 43.62 17.80
C PHE A 303 2.58 42.31 18.58
N THR A 304 3.53 41.96 19.45
CA THR A 304 3.40 40.81 20.37
C THR A 304 2.13 40.91 21.20
N THR A 305 1.81 42.11 21.71
CA THR A 305 0.58 42.34 22.47
C THR A 305 -0.67 42.12 21.63
N LEU A 306 -0.68 42.58 20.37
CA LEU A 306 -1.77 42.30 19.43
C LEU A 306 -1.95 40.78 19.23
N VAL A 307 -0.88 40.03 18.97
CA VAL A 307 -0.91 38.58 18.77
C VAL A 307 -1.55 37.88 19.99
N ARG A 308 -1.13 38.25 21.21
CA ARG A 308 -1.70 37.72 22.45
C ARG A 308 -3.16 38.11 22.66
N SER A 309 -3.55 39.33 22.32
CA SER A 309 -4.96 39.76 22.33
C SER A 309 -5.80 38.93 21.36
N VAL A 310 -5.32 38.70 20.13
CA VAL A 310 -6.00 37.85 19.13
C VAL A 310 -6.15 36.42 19.66
N ARG A 311 -5.09 35.83 20.21
CA ARG A 311 -5.16 34.50 20.84
C ARG A 311 -6.21 34.44 21.94
N SER A 312 -6.25 35.45 22.82
CA SER A 312 -7.22 35.54 23.90
C SER A 312 -8.66 35.58 23.38
N GLU A 313 -8.94 36.43 22.39
CA GLU A 313 -10.28 36.54 21.81
C GLU A 313 -10.70 35.28 21.04
N LEU A 314 -9.78 34.65 20.29
CA LEU A 314 -10.05 33.35 19.64
C LEU A 314 -10.42 32.27 20.67
N ASN A 315 -9.67 32.18 21.77
CA ASN A 315 -9.92 31.20 22.83
C ASN A 315 -11.26 31.41 23.55
N LYS A 316 -11.82 32.62 23.55
CA LYS A 316 -13.18 32.89 24.06
C LYS A 316 -14.25 32.35 23.12
N VAL A 317 -13.98 32.29 21.82
CA VAL A 317 -14.87 31.66 20.83
C VAL A 317 -14.74 30.14 20.91
N HIS A 318 -13.52 29.63 20.71
CA HIS A 318 -13.21 28.21 20.82
C HIS A 318 -11.71 28.02 21.03
N LYS A 319 -11.31 27.13 21.96
CA LYS A 319 -9.90 26.78 22.16
C LYS A 319 -9.37 25.96 20.98
N GLY A 320 -8.14 26.20 20.56
CA GLY A 320 -7.50 25.41 19.50
C GLY A 320 -7.67 25.96 18.07
N TYR A 321 -8.28 27.12 17.89
CA TYR A 321 -8.17 27.84 16.61
C TYR A 321 -6.72 28.15 16.27
N GLN A 322 -6.37 28.03 14.99
CA GLN A 322 -5.04 28.32 14.51
C GLN A 322 -4.76 29.83 14.54
N LEU A 323 -3.58 30.21 15.01
CA LEU A 323 -3.04 31.57 14.90
C LEU A 323 -1.62 31.49 14.35
N THR A 324 -1.41 32.08 13.20
CA THR A 324 -0.09 32.20 12.55
C THR A 324 0.18 33.66 12.23
N PHE A 325 1.43 34.01 11.96
CA PHE A 325 1.76 35.31 11.40
C PHE A 325 2.92 35.21 10.42
N ASP A 326 2.89 36.09 9.43
CA ASP A 326 3.88 36.15 8.37
C ASP A 326 5.10 36.98 8.79
N THR A 327 6.26 36.57 8.28
CA THR A 327 7.52 37.29 8.42
C THR A 327 8.26 37.30 7.09
N THR A 328 9.11 38.30 6.85
CA THR A 328 9.99 38.35 5.67
C THR A 328 11.07 37.27 5.74
N GLY A 329 11.62 36.82 4.60
CA GLY A 329 12.75 35.86 4.60
C GLY A 329 13.97 36.33 5.42
N TRP A 330 14.18 37.65 5.51
CA TRP A 330 15.10 38.23 6.49
C TRP A 330 14.35 38.58 7.78
N ILE A 331 14.74 38.02 8.93
CA ILE A 331 13.99 38.18 10.21
C ILE A 331 13.77 39.64 10.62
N GLY A 332 14.71 40.54 10.30
CA GLY A 332 14.56 41.96 10.61
C GLY A 332 14.21 42.23 12.09
N ASN A 333 13.13 42.98 12.32
CA ASN A 333 12.63 43.36 13.64
C ASN A 333 11.41 42.55 14.11
N TYR A 334 11.12 41.41 13.50
CA TYR A 334 9.99 40.57 13.93
C TYR A 334 10.27 39.96 15.32
N PRO A 335 9.35 40.11 16.31
CA PRO A 335 9.50 39.59 17.67
C PRO A 335 9.11 38.11 17.76
N ILE A 336 9.81 37.26 16.99
CA ILE A 336 9.36 35.89 16.72
C ILE A 336 9.28 34.99 17.98
N GLU A 337 10.16 35.17 18.96
CA GLU A 337 10.17 34.42 20.21
C GLU A 337 8.97 34.81 21.09
N ASP A 338 8.77 36.11 21.31
CA ASP A 338 7.72 36.60 22.20
C ASP A 338 6.33 36.44 21.61
N ALA A 339 6.19 36.66 20.29
CA ALA A 339 4.93 36.54 19.58
C ALA A 339 4.50 35.08 19.37
N THR A 340 5.43 34.12 19.36
CA THR A 340 5.07 32.68 19.41
C THR A 340 5.08 32.10 20.83
N GLY A 341 5.54 32.86 21.83
CA GLY A 341 5.67 32.43 23.22
C GLY A 341 4.34 32.03 23.89
N SER A 342 4.32 31.97 25.23
CA SER A 342 3.09 31.62 25.95
C SER A 342 1.93 32.54 25.56
N ALA A 343 0.76 31.95 25.30
CA ALA A 343 -0.43 32.63 24.78
C ALA A 343 -0.23 33.38 23.44
N GLY A 344 0.79 33.01 22.64
CA GLY A 344 1.07 33.58 21.33
C GLY A 344 0.50 32.79 20.14
N ALA A 345 1.11 33.01 18.99
CA ALA A 345 0.86 32.28 17.74
C ALA A 345 1.46 30.87 17.78
N ASP A 346 0.85 29.95 17.03
CA ASP A 346 1.26 28.55 16.92
C ASP A 346 2.56 28.40 16.12
N ALA A 347 2.74 29.22 15.09
CA ALA A 347 3.91 29.21 14.22
C ALA A 347 4.09 30.54 13.49
N VAL A 348 5.30 30.75 12.98
CA VAL A 348 5.60 31.76 11.97
C VAL A 348 5.57 31.15 10.59
N VAL A 349 4.97 31.87 9.63
CA VAL A 349 5.08 31.57 8.21
C VAL A 349 6.15 32.49 7.64
N VAL A 350 7.27 31.92 7.20
CA VAL A 350 8.42 32.67 6.72
C VAL A 350 8.31 32.81 5.22
N MET A 351 8.19 34.04 4.70
CA MET A 351 8.17 34.31 3.27
C MET A 351 9.54 34.02 2.65
N GLY A 352 9.80 32.75 2.34
CA GLY A 352 11.01 32.22 1.74
C GLY A 352 11.11 32.53 0.25
N TYR A 353 10.76 33.75 -0.14
CA TYR A 353 10.79 34.26 -1.51
C TYR A 353 11.06 35.77 -1.52
N ASP A 354 11.14 36.35 -2.72
CA ASP A 354 11.52 37.75 -2.99
C ASP A 354 12.92 38.18 -2.51
N TYR A 355 13.87 37.22 -2.40
CA TYR A 355 15.29 37.53 -2.16
C TYR A 355 15.91 38.35 -3.31
N ARG A 356 15.33 38.24 -4.50
CA ARG A 356 15.62 39.10 -5.65
C ARG A 356 14.38 39.88 -6.06
N SER A 357 14.46 41.19 -5.98
CA SER A 357 13.42 42.12 -6.42
C SER A 357 13.64 42.61 -7.85
N GLY A 358 12.69 43.39 -8.37
CA GLY A 358 12.81 44.05 -9.68
C GLY A 358 13.99 45.01 -9.81
N SER A 359 14.56 45.48 -8.69
CA SER A 359 15.71 46.40 -8.67
C SER A 359 17.05 45.71 -8.42
N SER A 360 17.07 44.37 -8.29
CA SER A 360 18.32 43.60 -8.11
C SER A 360 19.27 43.85 -9.27
N LYS A 361 20.55 44.14 -8.99
CA LYS A 361 21.55 44.41 -10.05
C LYS A 361 21.81 43.18 -10.94
N THR A 362 21.81 42.01 -10.32
CA THR A 362 21.96 40.71 -10.98
C THR A 362 20.65 39.96 -10.86
N VAL A 363 20.16 39.40 -11.97
CA VAL A 363 18.93 38.61 -11.97
C VAL A 363 19.19 37.19 -11.52
N GLY A 364 18.16 36.47 -11.07
CA GLY A 364 18.29 35.11 -10.56
C GLY A 364 17.00 34.61 -9.90
N SER A 365 17.09 33.52 -9.15
CA SER A 365 15.97 32.98 -8.38
C SER A 365 15.39 34.03 -7.44
N VAL A 366 14.05 34.10 -7.35
CA VAL A 366 13.37 34.86 -6.30
C VAL A 366 13.38 34.10 -4.96
N ALA A 367 13.70 32.80 -4.98
CA ALA A 367 13.72 31.92 -3.83
C ALA A 367 14.92 30.95 -3.93
N PRO A 368 16.16 31.46 -3.90
CA PRO A 368 17.36 30.63 -4.02
C PRO A 368 17.51 29.74 -2.79
N ILE A 369 18.01 28.51 -2.99
CA ILE A 369 18.42 27.62 -1.88
C ILE A 369 19.93 27.62 -1.62
N GLY A 370 20.67 28.32 -2.48
CA GLY A 370 22.12 28.41 -2.51
C GLY A 370 22.54 29.56 -3.42
N GLY A 371 23.82 29.92 -3.37
CA GLY A 371 24.40 30.95 -4.24
C GLY A 371 25.21 31.99 -3.47
N PRO A 372 25.63 33.07 -4.15
CA PRO A 372 26.50 34.09 -3.55
C PRO A 372 25.76 35.11 -2.67
N GLY A 373 24.43 35.12 -2.69
CA GLY A 373 23.58 36.02 -1.91
C GLY A 373 22.86 35.30 -0.77
N TYR A 374 22.17 36.08 0.08
CA TYR A 374 21.34 35.54 1.14
C TYR A 374 20.20 34.68 0.54
N ASP A 375 19.98 33.50 1.11
CA ASP A 375 19.13 32.46 0.55
C ASP A 375 18.22 31.79 1.59
N ILE A 376 17.39 30.84 1.14
CA ILE A 376 16.49 30.07 2.01
C ILE A 376 17.25 29.30 3.09
N GLY A 377 18.44 28.75 2.77
CA GLY A 377 19.25 28.02 3.74
C GLY A 377 19.70 28.92 4.89
N ASP A 378 20.11 30.15 4.60
CA ASP A 378 20.49 31.13 5.61
C ASP A 378 19.28 31.60 6.43
N THR A 379 18.14 31.82 5.78
CA THR A 379 16.86 32.08 6.44
C THR A 379 16.51 30.97 7.43
N ILE A 380 16.49 29.70 7.00
CA ILE A 380 16.15 28.59 7.88
C ILE A 380 17.10 28.55 9.08
N LYS A 381 18.41 28.71 8.88
CA LYS A 381 19.39 28.74 9.99
C LYS A 381 19.10 29.89 10.97
N ALA A 382 18.83 31.09 10.46
CA ALA A 382 18.54 32.26 11.28
C ALA A 382 17.30 32.03 12.15
N TYR A 383 16.20 31.55 11.56
CA TYR A 383 14.97 31.28 12.32
C TYR A 383 15.14 30.12 13.30
N ARG A 384 15.81 29.02 12.89
CA ARG A 384 16.05 27.85 13.75
C ARG A 384 16.96 28.15 14.94
N SER A 385 17.77 29.20 14.87
CA SER A 385 18.58 29.64 16.01
C SER A 385 17.75 30.30 17.13
N ARG A 386 16.52 30.73 16.81
CA ARG A 386 15.63 31.49 17.70
C ARG A 386 14.32 30.75 18.02
N LEU A 387 13.87 29.85 17.14
CA LEU A 387 12.64 29.08 17.28
C LEU A 387 12.85 27.56 17.08
N PRO A 388 12.07 26.72 17.78
CA PRO A 388 12.01 25.30 17.48
C PRO A 388 11.44 25.07 16.08
N ALA A 389 11.89 23.99 15.42
CA ALA A 389 11.51 23.67 14.04
C ALA A 389 9.98 23.54 13.86
N SER A 390 9.32 23.01 14.89
CA SER A 390 7.87 22.85 14.99
C SER A 390 7.08 24.16 14.99
N ARG A 391 7.74 25.32 14.99
CA ARG A 391 7.11 26.65 14.92
C ARG A 391 7.43 27.41 13.64
N ILE A 392 8.08 26.78 12.67
CA ILE A 392 8.52 27.42 11.43
C ILE A 392 7.85 26.72 10.25
N ILE A 393 7.06 27.48 9.48
CA ILE A 393 6.49 27.06 8.20
C ILE A 393 7.21 27.85 7.11
N LEU A 394 7.80 27.15 6.13
CA LEU A 394 8.57 27.79 5.06
C LEU A 394 7.69 28.13 3.86
N GLY A 395 7.50 29.41 3.59
CA GLY A 395 6.86 29.92 2.38
C GLY A 395 7.68 29.66 1.12
N VAL A 396 7.02 29.18 0.07
CA VAL A 396 7.59 28.93 -1.26
C VAL A 396 6.73 29.61 -2.35
N PRO A 397 7.34 30.10 -3.43
CA PRO A 397 6.62 30.81 -4.47
C PRO A 397 6.10 29.87 -5.58
N TYR A 398 4.83 29.99 -5.93
CA TYR A 398 4.25 29.48 -7.19
C TYR A 398 4.31 30.55 -8.28
N TYR A 399 5.29 31.43 -8.19
CA TYR A 399 5.57 32.47 -9.16
C TYR A 399 7.07 32.63 -9.33
N GLY A 400 7.43 33.43 -10.31
CA GLY A 400 8.78 33.86 -10.59
C GLY A 400 8.80 35.34 -10.94
N ARG A 401 9.93 35.78 -11.49
CA ARG A 401 10.07 37.16 -11.95
C ARG A 401 10.79 37.20 -13.29
N ALA A 402 10.32 38.12 -14.12
CA ALA A 402 10.91 38.46 -15.40
C ALA A 402 11.69 39.77 -15.29
N TRP A 403 12.90 39.80 -15.85
CA TRP A 403 13.71 41.01 -15.99
C TRP A 403 14.09 41.22 -17.45
N SER A 404 14.36 42.47 -17.82
CA SER A 404 15.12 42.77 -19.02
C SER A 404 16.61 42.76 -18.70
N THR A 405 17.41 42.10 -19.55
CA THR A 405 18.82 41.82 -19.30
C THR A 405 19.70 42.21 -20.49
N ASP A 406 20.98 42.49 -20.20
CA ASP A 406 22.00 42.81 -21.22
C ASP A 406 22.37 41.60 -22.09
N SER A 407 22.20 40.38 -21.56
CA SER A 407 22.53 39.13 -22.23
C SER A 407 21.55 38.01 -21.85
N SER A 408 21.64 36.88 -22.55
CA SER A 408 20.91 35.64 -22.24
C SER A 408 21.64 34.71 -21.26
N ARG A 409 22.81 35.12 -20.74
CA ARG A 409 23.64 34.28 -19.87
C ARG A 409 23.05 34.19 -18.46
N LEU A 410 23.32 33.09 -17.77
CA LEU A 410 22.97 32.96 -16.35
C LEU A 410 23.58 34.12 -15.55
N ASN A 411 22.81 34.70 -14.61
CA ASN A 411 23.21 35.83 -13.76
C ASN A 411 23.54 37.10 -14.56
N ALA A 412 22.74 37.40 -15.60
CA ALA A 412 22.90 38.61 -16.41
C ALA A 412 22.61 39.90 -15.63
N THR A 413 23.10 41.02 -16.15
CA THR A 413 22.84 42.34 -15.57
C THR A 413 21.40 42.74 -15.80
N ASN A 414 20.72 43.18 -14.75
CA ASN A 414 19.38 43.75 -14.85
C ASN A 414 19.46 45.15 -15.47
N ILE A 415 18.82 45.31 -16.63
CA ILE A 415 18.64 46.59 -17.32
C ILE A 415 17.17 47.00 -17.39
N SER A 416 16.31 46.40 -16.57
CA SER A 416 14.88 46.70 -16.54
C SER A 416 14.62 48.18 -16.29
N GLY A 417 13.62 48.73 -16.98
CA GLY A 417 13.24 50.12 -16.87
C GLY A 417 12.41 50.55 -18.06
N THR A 418 12.12 51.85 -18.17
CA THR A 418 11.27 52.40 -19.24
C THR A 418 11.78 52.01 -20.64
N LYS A 419 13.09 52.13 -20.87
CA LYS A 419 13.71 51.82 -22.18
C LYS A 419 13.59 50.35 -22.56
N TYR A 420 13.95 49.43 -21.67
CA TYR A 420 14.09 48.00 -21.99
C TYR A 420 12.91 47.14 -21.51
N GLY A 421 11.87 47.74 -20.94
CA GLY A 421 10.76 47.03 -20.32
C GLY A 421 10.99 46.80 -18.83
N ALA A 422 9.90 46.90 -18.06
CA ALA A 422 9.96 46.77 -16.60
C ALA A 422 10.13 45.31 -16.16
N SER A 423 10.66 45.13 -14.94
CA SER A 423 10.65 43.83 -14.28
C SER A 423 9.25 43.53 -13.74
N THR A 424 8.76 42.31 -13.95
CA THR A 424 7.38 41.90 -13.62
C THR A 424 7.37 40.57 -12.90
N THR A 425 6.49 40.42 -11.92
CA THR A 425 6.14 39.11 -11.37
C THR A 425 5.45 38.27 -12.46
N VAL A 426 5.72 36.97 -12.49
CA VAL A 426 5.15 36.04 -13.46
C VAL A 426 4.67 34.78 -12.72
N VAL A 427 3.37 34.49 -12.75
CA VAL A 427 2.81 33.28 -12.14
C VAL A 427 3.31 32.01 -12.84
N TYR A 428 3.30 30.87 -12.14
CA TYR A 428 3.87 29.61 -12.63
C TYR A 428 3.33 29.21 -14.01
N THR A 429 2.02 29.27 -14.24
CA THR A 429 1.41 28.92 -15.54
C THR A 429 2.05 29.68 -16.71
N THR A 430 2.26 30.98 -16.54
CA THR A 430 2.86 31.85 -17.57
C THR A 430 4.35 31.56 -17.71
N ALA A 431 5.09 31.48 -16.60
CA ALA A 431 6.52 31.22 -16.64
C ALA A 431 6.83 29.87 -17.31
N ARG A 432 6.04 28.84 -16.98
CA ARG A 432 6.17 27.50 -17.57
C ARG A 432 5.89 27.49 -19.07
N GLN A 433 4.90 28.28 -19.52
CA GLN A 433 4.58 28.43 -20.94
C GLN A 433 5.74 29.10 -21.69
N TYR A 434 6.27 30.22 -21.19
CA TYR A 434 7.45 30.86 -21.78
C TYR A 434 8.65 29.90 -21.85
N ALA A 435 8.87 29.07 -20.82
CA ALA A 435 9.93 28.09 -20.83
C ALA A 435 9.68 26.93 -21.82
N ALA A 436 8.41 26.59 -22.11
CA ALA A 436 8.08 25.63 -23.16
C ALA A 436 8.39 26.22 -24.55
N ASP A 437 8.05 27.48 -24.77
CA ASP A 437 8.18 28.16 -26.06
C ASP A 437 9.63 28.55 -26.38
N ASN A 438 10.42 28.89 -25.37
CA ASN A 438 11.76 29.47 -25.54
C ASN A 438 12.90 28.56 -25.04
N GLY A 439 12.58 27.36 -24.57
CA GLY A 439 13.52 26.43 -23.99
C GLY A 439 13.71 26.64 -22.49
N ARG A 440 13.46 25.57 -21.72
CA ARG A 440 13.67 25.52 -20.27
C ARG A 440 15.14 25.28 -19.97
N GLN A 441 15.73 26.17 -19.18
CA GLN A 441 17.05 26.03 -18.59
C GLN A 441 16.94 25.81 -17.07
N TYR A 442 18.07 25.52 -16.44
CA TYR A 442 18.11 25.23 -15.01
C TYR A 442 19.41 25.77 -14.40
N ASP A 443 19.29 26.55 -13.33
CA ASP A 443 20.42 26.98 -12.52
C ASP A 443 20.63 25.94 -11.41
N THR A 444 21.75 25.23 -11.44
CA THR A 444 22.06 24.17 -10.46
C THR A 444 22.60 24.71 -9.14
N VAL A 445 23.00 25.98 -9.07
CA VAL A 445 23.52 26.62 -7.85
C VAL A 445 22.36 27.13 -6.99
N GLU A 446 21.42 27.83 -7.62
CA GLU A 446 20.25 28.38 -6.93
C GLU A 446 19.05 27.41 -6.91
N ASP A 447 19.20 26.30 -7.63
CA ASP A 447 18.26 25.18 -7.83
C ASP A 447 16.88 25.64 -8.31
N VAL A 448 16.87 26.33 -9.44
CA VAL A 448 15.67 26.96 -10.00
C VAL A 448 15.61 26.81 -11.53
N ALA A 449 14.39 26.75 -12.07
CA ALA A 449 14.19 26.79 -13.51
C ALA A 449 14.24 28.23 -14.03
N TRP A 450 14.72 28.39 -15.26
CA TRP A 450 14.69 29.69 -15.92
C TRP A 450 14.62 29.56 -17.43
N THR A 451 14.30 30.66 -18.11
CA THR A 451 14.31 30.74 -19.57
C THR A 451 14.72 32.15 -20.02
N ALA A 452 15.27 32.26 -21.22
CA ALA A 452 15.65 33.53 -21.83
C ALA A 452 15.09 33.65 -23.24
N TYR A 453 14.57 34.84 -23.57
CA TYR A 453 14.01 35.14 -24.89
C TYR A 453 14.21 36.61 -25.23
N ARG A 454 14.02 36.97 -26.50
CA ARG A 454 14.01 38.38 -26.92
C ARG A 454 12.57 38.89 -26.98
N ARG A 455 12.35 40.12 -26.52
CA ARG A 455 11.05 40.78 -26.60
C ARG A 455 11.24 42.24 -26.94
N GLU A 456 10.57 42.69 -27.99
CA GLU A 456 10.55 44.09 -28.36
C GLU A 456 9.80 44.93 -27.33
N ASN A 457 10.37 46.09 -26.99
CA ASN A 457 9.79 47.11 -26.14
C ASN A 457 9.85 48.45 -26.87
N CYS A 458 8.69 49.00 -27.23
CA CYS A 458 8.55 50.27 -27.93
C CYS A 458 8.08 51.35 -26.97
N THR A 459 8.79 52.48 -26.95
CA THR A 459 8.39 53.67 -26.19
C THR A 459 8.58 54.94 -27.01
N ASN A 460 7.81 55.97 -26.70
CA ASN A 460 7.93 57.27 -27.39
C ASN A 460 9.33 57.89 -27.24
N ALA A 461 10.00 57.69 -26.09
CA ALA A 461 11.30 58.29 -25.78
C ALA A 461 12.50 57.55 -26.37
N TYR A 462 12.38 56.23 -26.63
CA TYR A 462 13.52 55.39 -27.00
C TYR A 462 13.32 54.57 -28.28
N GLY A 463 12.17 54.72 -28.95
CA GLY A 463 11.79 53.87 -30.08
C GLY A 463 11.59 52.41 -29.65
N CYS A 464 11.67 51.49 -30.60
CA CYS A 464 11.60 50.06 -30.36
C CYS A 464 13.01 49.49 -30.12
N VAL A 465 13.19 48.83 -28.97
CA VAL A 465 14.41 48.10 -28.62
C VAL A 465 14.07 46.64 -28.36
N ASN A 466 15.01 45.72 -28.60
CA ASN A 466 14.77 44.28 -28.45
C ASN A 466 15.73 43.63 -27.43
N PRO A 467 15.59 43.96 -26.12
CA PRO A 467 16.43 43.40 -25.06
C PRO A 467 16.19 41.91 -24.86
N TRP A 468 17.13 41.26 -24.15
CA TRP A 468 16.86 39.96 -23.57
C TRP A 468 15.87 40.08 -22.42
N ARG A 469 15.06 39.05 -22.25
CA ARG A 469 14.19 38.83 -21.11
C ARG A 469 14.60 37.52 -20.46
N GLN A 470 14.74 37.52 -19.14
CA GLN A 470 14.99 36.31 -18.36
C GLN A 470 13.89 36.13 -17.33
N ILE A 471 13.31 34.92 -17.29
CA ILE A 471 12.32 34.51 -16.28
C ILE A 471 12.94 33.43 -15.43
N TYR A 472 13.02 33.66 -14.12
CA TYR A 472 13.36 32.65 -13.12
C TYR A 472 12.11 32.28 -12.36
N TYR A 473 11.84 30.98 -12.21
CA TYR A 473 10.63 30.47 -11.57
C TYR A 473 10.83 29.09 -10.95
N ASP A 474 10.03 28.80 -9.94
CA ASP A 474 10.01 27.52 -9.24
C ASP A 474 9.14 26.51 -10.01
N ASP A 475 9.75 25.44 -10.50
CA ASP A 475 9.04 24.29 -11.07
C ASP A 475 8.99 23.11 -10.10
N LYS A 476 8.36 22.00 -10.52
CA LYS A 476 8.26 20.78 -9.70
C LYS A 476 9.60 20.38 -9.06
N ARG A 477 10.71 20.47 -9.81
CA ARG A 477 12.03 20.06 -9.31
C ARG A 477 12.54 21.05 -8.25
N ALA A 478 12.46 22.34 -8.52
CA ALA A 478 12.90 23.37 -7.58
C ALA A 478 12.09 23.34 -6.27
N LEU A 479 10.76 23.17 -6.37
CA LEU A 479 9.89 23.04 -5.20
C LEU A 479 10.16 21.76 -4.42
N ALA A 480 10.37 20.63 -5.10
CA ALA A 480 10.73 19.38 -4.43
C ALA A 480 12.02 19.50 -3.60
N ALA A 481 13.03 20.24 -4.09
CA ALA A 481 14.25 20.51 -3.34
C ALA A 481 14.00 21.42 -2.12
N LYS A 482 13.14 22.43 -2.24
CA LYS A 482 12.71 23.27 -1.10
C LYS A 482 11.93 22.46 -0.06
N TYR A 483 11.06 21.54 -0.49
CA TYR A 483 10.37 20.61 0.40
C TYR A 483 11.33 19.61 1.07
N ASP A 484 12.43 19.23 0.41
CA ASP A 484 13.51 18.48 1.05
C ASP A 484 14.19 19.28 2.16
N LEU A 485 14.32 20.61 2.04
CA LEU A 485 14.79 21.46 3.15
C LEU A 485 13.81 21.44 4.33
N VAL A 486 12.50 21.56 4.08
CA VAL A 486 11.46 21.43 5.12
C VAL A 486 11.60 20.11 5.86
N ASN A 487 11.75 19.00 5.12
CA ASN A 487 11.94 17.68 5.71
C ASN A 487 13.27 17.55 6.47
N GLY A 488 14.38 17.96 5.85
CA GLY A 488 15.73 17.82 6.38
C GLY A 488 15.98 18.63 7.65
N TYR A 489 15.40 19.84 7.74
CA TYR A 489 15.44 20.66 8.95
C TYR A 489 14.31 20.36 9.95
N ASN A 490 13.44 19.40 9.62
CA ASN A 490 12.27 19.00 10.40
C ASN A 490 11.36 20.19 10.75
N LEU A 491 11.18 21.11 9.79
CA LEU A 491 10.30 22.27 9.95
C LEU A 491 8.85 21.80 10.06
N ARG A 492 7.98 22.64 10.65
CA ARG A 492 6.54 22.36 10.82
C ARG A 492 5.87 22.06 9.48
N GLY A 493 6.24 22.80 8.43
CA GLY A 493 5.66 22.60 7.12
C GLY A 493 6.12 23.60 6.06
N ALA A 494 5.37 23.64 4.96
CA ALA A 494 5.55 24.58 3.86
C ALA A 494 4.30 25.44 3.68
N ALA A 495 4.48 26.69 3.24
CA ALA A 495 3.40 27.59 2.85
C ALA A 495 3.50 27.94 1.35
N ILE A 496 2.38 28.00 0.63
CA ILE A 496 2.33 28.27 -0.81
C ILE A 496 1.86 29.70 -1.05
N TRP A 497 2.69 30.50 -1.73
CA TRP A 497 2.26 31.78 -2.29
C TRP A 497 2.28 31.74 -3.84
N ALA A 498 1.16 31.68 -4.54
CA ALA A 498 -0.18 31.51 -3.99
C ALA A 498 -0.92 30.38 -4.72
N LEU A 499 -1.91 29.82 -4.02
CA LEU A 499 -2.85 28.87 -4.62
C LEU A 499 -3.52 29.52 -5.83
N GLY A 500 -3.69 28.76 -6.92
CA GLY A 500 -4.25 29.25 -8.19
C GLY A 500 -3.19 29.62 -9.23
N TYR A 501 -1.96 29.96 -8.83
CA TYR A 501 -0.90 30.35 -9.78
C TYR A 501 -0.40 29.21 -10.68
N ASP A 502 -0.71 27.96 -10.33
CA ASP A 502 -0.51 26.77 -11.14
C ASP A 502 -1.70 26.42 -12.06
N GLY A 503 -2.84 27.09 -11.89
CA GLY A 503 -4.05 26.86 -12.67
C GLY A 503 -4.49 25.40 -12.59
N THR A 504 -4.72 24.78 -13.76
CA THR A 504 -5.14 23.37 -13.84
C THR A 504 -3.99 22.36 -13.79
N ARG A 505 -2.74 22.82 -13.64
CA ARG A 505 -1.55 21.96 -13.62
C ARG A 505 -1.46 21.21 -12.30
N THR A 506 -1.00 19.96 -12.36
CA THR A 506 -0.97 19.07 -11.19
C THR A 506 0.44 18.84 -10.67
N GLU A 507 1.48 19.16 -11.44
CA GLU A 507 2.85 18.77 -11.10
C GLU A 507 3.40 19.44 -9.84
N LEU A 508 2.93 20.65 -9.47
CA LEU A 508 3.36 21.30 -8.24
C LEU A 508 2.74 20.64 -7.00
N TYR A 509 1.45 20.29 -7.09
CA TYR A 509 0.80 19.44 -6.08
C TYR A 509 1.42 18.04 -6.00
N GLN A 510 1.86 17.47 -7.12
CA GLN A 510 2.60 16.20 -7.10
C GLN A 510 3.92 16.32 -6.31
N ALA A 511 4.61 17.47 -6.35
CA ALA A 511 5.79 17.66 -5.50
C ALA A 511 5.43 17.66 -4.01
N LEU A 512 4.29 18.20 -3.61
CA LEU A 512 3.81 18.11 -2.22
C LEU A 512 3.48 16.68 -1.83
N GLU A 513 2.80 15.93 -2.69
CA GLU A 513 2.50 14.51 -2.47
C GLU A 513 3.78 13.69 -2.32
N ASP A 514 4.70 13.80 -3.28
CA ASP A 514 5.99 13.09 -3.28
C ASP A 514 6.81 13.38 -2.00
N LYS A 515 6.67 14.59 -1.44
CA LYS A 515 7.53 15.10 -0.35
C LYS A 515 6.88 15.19 1.01
N PHE A 516 5.57 15.19 1.14
CA PHE A 516 4.89 15.36 2.41
C PHE A 516 3.83 14.31 2.69
N ILE A 517 3.30 13.58 1.71
CA ILE A 517 2.38 12.48 1.98
C ILE A 517 3.18 11.22 2.31
N THR A 518 2.68 10.46 3.29
CA THR A 518 3.14 9.10 3.61
C THR A 518 2.10 8.14 3.05
N ASP A 519 2.35 7.59 1.87
CA ASP A 519 1.60 6.43 1.41
C ASP A 519 1.81 5.31 2.44
N SER A 520 0.72 4.84 3.05
CA SER A 520 0.70 3.78 4.05
C SER A 520 -0.06 2.55 3.57
N VAL A 521 -0.52 2.56 2.31
CA VAL A 521 -1.35 1.50 1.73
C VAL A 521 -0.45 0.55 0.95
N PRO A 522 -0.26 -0.70 1.39
CA PRO A 522 0.51 -1.67 0.63
C PRO A 522 -0.09 -1.90 -0.77
N PRO A 523 0.74 -2.13 -1.79
CA PRO A 523 0.26 -2.42 -3.12
C PRO A 523 -0.47 -3.77 -3.19
N ALA A 524 -1.44 -3.92 -4.08
CA ALA A 524 -2.14 -5.19 -4.25
C ALA A 524 -1.38 -6.17 -5.17
N ILE A 525 -1.12 -7.39 -4.69
CA ILE A 525 -0.65 -8.50 -5.54
C ILE A 525 -1.86 -9.05 -6.31
N ALA A 526 -1.97 -8.69 -7.58
CA ALA A 526 -3.08 -9.05 -8.45
C ALA A 526 -3.15 -10.54 -8.78
N SER A 527 -1.99 -11.21 -8.90
CA SER A 527 -1.94 -12.66 -9.10
C SER A 527 -0.63 -13.27 -8.57
N SER A 528 -0.68 -14.56 -8.20
CA SER A 528 0.51 -15.33 -7.85
C SER A 528 0.34 -16.82 -8.21
N SER A 529 1.40 -17.45 -8.72
CA SER A 529 1.42 -18.89 -9.04
C SER A 529 2.79 -19.52 -8.77
N ILE A 530 2.79 -20.84 -8.62
CA ILE A 530 3.99 -21.67 -8.50
C ILE A 530 3.84 -22.90 -9.40
N SER A 531 4.90 -23.28 -10.11
CA SER A 531 4.82 -24.40 -11.08
C SER A 531 4.74 -25.78 -10.41
N THR A 532 5.40 -25.97 -9.26
CA THR A 532 5.33 -27.20 -8.45
C THR A 532 5.60 -26.89 -6.98
N ALA A 533 4.95 -27.61 -6.08
CA ALA A 533 5.19 -27.53 -4.63
C ALA A 533 6.27 -28.51 -4.14
N VAL A 534 6.90 -29.27 -5.04
CA VAL A 534 7.94 -30.24 -4.71
C VAL A 534 9.09 -30.10 -5.70
N VAL A 535 10.33 -30.15 -5.18
CA VAL A 535 11.58 -30.06 -5.95
C VAL A 535 12.51 -31.21 -5.55
N SER A 536 13.10 -31.88 -6.54
CA SER A 536 14.20 -32.83 -6.37
C SER A 536 15.40 -32.37 -7.20
N PRO A 537 16.37 -31.65 -6.61
CA PRO A 537 17.46 -31.01 -7.35
C PRO A 537 18.59 -31.99 -7.69
N ASN A 538 18.28 -33.03 -8.47
CA ASN A 538 19.19 -34.14 -8.79
C ASN A 538 19.75 -34.11 -10.23
N GLY A 539 19.23 -33.21 -11.08
CA GLY A 539 19.66 -33.00 -12.45
C GLY A 539 19.10 -34.00 -13.47
N ASP A 540 18.06 -34.76 -13.15
CA ASP A 540 17.46 -35.77 -14.05
C ASP A 540 16.39 -35.22 -15.00
N GLY A 541 16.12 -33.91 -14.93
CA GLY A 541 15.11 -33.19 -15.69
C GLY A 541 13.70 -33.27 -15.10
N ARG A 542 13.48 -33.93 -13.94
CA ARG A 542 12.18 -34.05 -13.29
C ARG A 542 12.16 -33.29 -11.98
N LEU A 543 11.30 -32.28 -11.92
CA LEU A 543 11.07 -31.50 -10.70
C LEU A 543 12.38 -30.91 -10.13
N ASP A 544 13.41 -30.69 -10.94
CA ASP A 544 14.68 -30.07 -10.51
C ASP A 544 14.53 -28.63 -10.02
N SER A 545 13.44 -27.97 -10.40
CA SER A 545 13.18 -26.59 -10.04
C SER A 545 11.69 -26.29 -9.96
N THR A 546 11.39 -25.17 -9.32
CA THR A 546 10.07 -24.56 -9.30
C THR A 546 10.16 -23.10 -9.71
N THR A 547 9.17 -22.62 -10.46
CA THR A 547 9.09 -21.23 -10.92
C THR A 547 7.93 -20.54 -10.25
N ILE A 548 8.20 -19.37 -9.67
CA ILE A 548 7.22 -18.53 -9.01
C ILE A 548 6.99 -17.31 -9.89
N LYS A 549 5.71 -17.00 -10.13
CA LYS A 549 5.28 -15.82 -10.86
C LYS A 549 4.31 -15.00 -10.02
N ALA A 550 4.46 -13.69 -10.03
CA ALA A 550 3.48 -12.78 -9.44
C ALA A 550 3.38 -11.47 -10.23
N SER A 551 2.22 -10.82 -10.15
CA SER A 551 1.95 -9.53 -10.81
C SER A 551 1.27 -8.57 -9.84
N VAL A 552 1.52 -7.28 -10.03
CA VAL A 552 0.93 -6.18 -9.26
C VAL A 552 0.35 -5.12 -10.19
N THR A 553 -0.63 -4.37 -9.70
CA THR A 553 -1.12 -3.16 -10.35
C THR A 553 -0.21 -1.99 -9.98
N GLY A 554 0.33 -1.25 -10.96
CA GLY A 554 1.28 -0.15 -10.75
C GLY A 554 2.76 -0.53 -10.97
N HIS A 555 3.64 0.45 -11.24
CA HIS A 555 5.10 0.24 -11.34
C HIS A 555 5.70 0.10 -9.93
N LEU A 556 6.21 -1.07 -9.58
CA LEU A 556 6.64 -1.40 -8.21
C LEU A 556 7.90 -2.28 -8.21
N LYS A 557 8.54 -2.39 -7.05
CA LYS A 557 9.72 -3.25 -6.82
C LYS A 557 9.28 -4.59 -6.24
N PHE A 558 9.78 -5.70 -6.77
CA PHE A 558 9.63 -7.03 -6.17
C PHE A 558 10.91 -7.47 -5.47
N GLY A 559 10.75 -8.32 -4.47
CA GLY A 559 11.81 -9.22 -4.03
C GLY A 559 11.27 -10.54 -3.53
N TRP A 560 12.19 -11.48 -3.31
CA TRP A 560 11.86 -12.80 -2.84
C TRP A 560 12.91 -13.32 -1.86
N ASP A 561 12.46 -14.23 -1.02
CA ASP A 561 13.27 -14.93 -0.04
C ASP A 561 12.84 -16.39 0.03
N VAL A 562 13.80 -17.31 0.05
CA VAL A 562 13.59 -18.73 0.26
C VAL A 562 14.24 -19.11 1.58
N GLN A 563 13.44 -19.64 2.50
CA GLN A 563 13.86 -19.93 3.87
C GLN A 563 13.47 -21.36 4.25
N PRO A 564 14.31 -22.12 4.98
CA PRO A 564 13.87 -23.35 5.63
C PRO A 564 12.67 -23.06 6.53
N TYR A 565 11.69 -23.96 6.56
CA TYR A 565 10.46 -23.81 7.32
C TYR A 565 10.13 -25.07 8.11
N SER A 566 9.97 -24.92 9.42
CA SER A 566 9.63 -25.99 10.36
C SER A 566 8.74 -25.43 11.46
N ASP A 567 7.63 -26.10 11.78
CA ASP A 567 6.77 -25.80 12.94
C ASP A 567 6.37 -24.33 13.07
N GLY A 568 5.94 -23.70 11.96
CA GLY A 568 5.52 -22.30 11.94
C GLY A 568 6.67 -21.29 11.85
N SER A 569 7.91 -21.73 12.06
CA SER A 569 9.10 -20.88 12.10
C SER A 569 9.88 -20.91 10.79
N VAL A 570 10.50 -19.78 10.45
CA VAL A 570 11.47 -19.72 9.33
C VAL A 570 12.89 -19.58 9.83
N GLY A 571 13.80 -20.26 9.14
CA GLY A 571 15.23 -20.10 9.29
C GLY A 571 15.80 -18.92 8.49
N ALA A 572 17.12 -18.84 8.45
CA ALA A 572 17.85 -17.87 7.63
C ALA A 572 17.57 -18.05 6.13
N SER A 573 17.60 -16.94 5.38
CA SER A 573 17.48 -16.99 3.92
C SER A 573 18.59 -17.83 3.32
N VAL A 574 18.22 -18.77 2.45
CA VAL A 574 19.17 -19.55 1.64
C VAL A 574 19.28 -19.02 0.21
N ARG A 575 18.26 -18.30 -0.26
CA ARG A 575 18.21 -17.69 -1.59
C ARG A 575 17.36 -16.43 -1.52
N SER A 576 17.88 -15.32 -2.02
CA SER A 576 17.13 -14.07 -2.09
C SER A 576 17.32 -13.36 -3.43
N GLY A 577 16.51 -12.36 -3.71
CA GLY A 577 16.69 -11.52 -4.89
C GLY A 577 15.66 -10.42 -4.99
N SER A 578 15.87 -9.51 -5.94
CA SER A 578 14.93 -8.41 -6.22
C SER A 578 14.97 -7.99 -7.68
N VAL A 579 13.87 -7.43 -8.16
CA VAL A 579 13.72 -6.88 -9.52
C VAL A 579 12.77 -5.69 -9.50
N SER A 580 13.05 -4.68 -10.32
CA SER A 580 12.15 -3.52 -10.52
C SER A 580 11.29 -3.77 -11.75
N SER A 581 10.06 -4.26 -11.58
CA SER A 581 9.15 -4.63 -12.67
C SER A 581 7.71 -4.77 -12.17
N LYS A 582 6.72 -4.60 -13.06
CA LYS A 582 5.29 -4.86 -12.77
C LYS A 582 4.98 -6.35 -12.57
N THR A 583 5.88 -7.23 -13.00
CA THR A 583 5.77 -8.67 -12.83
C THR A 583 7.11 -9.25 -12.37
N VAL A 584 7.04 -10.31 -11.57
CA VAL A 584 8.21 -11.10 -11.20
C VAL A 584 8.03 -12.53 -11.70
N SER A 585 9.10 -13.09 -12.26
CA SER A 585 9.22 -14.51 -12.56
C SER A 585 10.61 -14.93 -12.12
N PHE A 586 10.70 -15.80 -11.12
CA PHE A 586 11.99 -16.35 -10.69
C PHE A 586 11.89 -17.87 -10.53
N THR A 587 12.98 -18.55 -10.85
CA THR A 587 13.09 -20.01 -10.76
C THR A 587 14.04 -20.36 -9.63
N TRP A 588 13.63 -21.28 -8.78
CA TRP A 588 14.46 -21.85 -7.73
C TRP A 588 14.70 -23.33 -7.99
N ASP A 589 15.97 -23.71 -8.03
CA ASP A 589 16.50 -25.02 -8.39
C ASP A 589 16.94 -25.85 -7.17
N GLY A 590 16.43 -25.50 -5.98
CA GLY A 590 16.82 -26.17 -4.73
C GLY A 590 18.25 -25.86 -4.27
N ARG A 591 18.90 -24.80 -4.80
CA ARG A 591 20.24 -24.37 -4.38
C ARG A 591 20.20 -23.05 -3.62
N ASN A 592 21.21 -22.84 -2.78
CA ASN A 592 21.42 -21.56 -2.09
C ASN A 592 22.14 -20.54 -3.00
N ASP A 593 22.35 -19.31 -2.51
CA ASP A 593 23.07 -18.26 -3.25
C ASP A 593 24.53 -18.63 -3.59
N GLY A 594 25.14 -19.55 -2.85
CA GLY A 594 26.45 -20.14 -3.13
C GLY A 594 26.43 -21.32 -4.12
N GLY A 595 25.28 -21.66 -4.71
CA GLY A 595 25.13 -22.76 -5.68
C GLY A 595 25.11 -24.16 -5.07
N LYS A 596 25.12 -24.30 -3.74
CA LYS A 596 25.04 -25.59 -3.04
C LYS A 596 23.59 -26.04 -2.90
N VAL A 597 23.32 -27.31 -3.17
CA VAL A 597 22.01 -27.93 -2.95
C VAL A 597 21.64 -27.88 -1.46
N VAL A 598 20.42 -27.45 -1.16
CA VAL A 598 19.92 -27.34 0.21
C VAL A 598 19.51 -28.71 0.77
N SER A 599 19.32 -28.82 2.09
CA SER A 599 18.90 -30.09 2.73
C SER A 599 17.44 -30.42 2.42
N ASP A 600 17.09 -31.70 2.53
CA ASP A 600 15.69 -32.14 2.45
C ASP A 600 14.86 -31.45 3.55
N GLY A 601 13.62 -31.10 3.22
CA GLY A 601 12.73 -30.39 4.13
C GLY A 601 11.76 -29.45 3.42
N THR A 602 10.96 -28.74 4.21
CA THR A 602 10.05 -27.72 3.68
C THR A 602 10.71 -26.36 3.69
N TYR A 603 10.52 -25.61 2.61
CA TYR A 603 11.01 -24.24 2.45
C TYR A 603 9.83 -23.31 2.18
N ARG A 604 9.85 -22.14 2.82
CA ARG A 604 8.91 -21.06 2.56
C ARG A 604 9.54 -20.11 1.56
N ILE A 605 8.85 -19.94 0.44
CA ILE A 605 9.14 -18.91 -0.54
C ILE A 605 8.23 -17.73 -0.24
N THR A 606 8.83 -16.60 0.15
CA THR A 606 8.13 -15.34 0.38
C THR A 606 8.44 -14.42 -0.78
N VAL A 607 7.43 -14.02 -1.55
CA VAL A 607 7.54 -12.95 -2.54
C VAL A 607 6.88 -11.72 -1.96
N TRP A 608 7.56 -10.58 -2.02
CA TRP A 608 7.04 -9.30 -1.60
C TRP A 608 7.04 -8.30 -2.76
N ALA A 609 6.04 -7.43 -2.77
CA ALA A 609 5.96 -6.28 -3.65
C ALA A 609 5.97 -5.01 -2.80
N ALA A 610 6.74 -4.00 -3.23
CA ALA A 610 6.89 -2.73 -2.54
C ALA A 610 6.60 -1.55 -3.46
N ASP A 611 5.86 -0.56 -2.97
CA ASP A 611 5.70 0.73 -3.62
C ASP A 611 6.88 1.69 -3.40
N ALA A 612 6.74 2.91 -3.91
CA ALA A 612 7.75 3.96 -3.78
C ALA A 612 7.98 4.39 -2.32
N SER A 613 6.96 4.24 -1.47
CA SER A 613 7.00 4.50 -0.03
C SER A 613 7.41 3.27 0.79
N ASN A 614 7.75 2.16 0.10
CA ASN A 614 8.16 0.88 0.65
C ASN A 614 7.10 0.19 1.53
N ASN A 615 5.80 0.47 1.31
CA ASN A 615 4.75 -0.39 1.87
C ASN A 615 4.78 -1.73 1.14
N ARG A 616 4.61 -2.83 1.89
CA ARG A 616 4.84 -4.17 1.35
C ARG A 616 3.62 -5.06 1.45
N ALA A 617 3.26 -5.67 0.32
CA ALA A 617 2.40 -6.84 0.28
C ALA A 617 3.24 -8.10 0.11
N TYR A 618 2.71 -9.22 0.62
CA TYR A 618 3.43 -10.49 0.66
C TYR A 618 2.55 -11.62 0.13
N VAL A 619 3.15 -12.53 -0.63
CA VAL A 619 2.61 -13.86 -0.88
C VAL A 619 3.62 -14.91 -0.44
N ARG A 620 3.12 -15.99 0.17
CA ARG A 620 3.92 -17.07 0.74
C ARG A 620 3.51 -18.39 0.11
N LYS A 621 4.47 -19.20 -0.32
CA LYS A 621 4.26 -20.56 -0.84
C LYS A 621 5.20 -21.52 -0.12
N LEU A 622 4.76 -22.75 0.09
CA LEU A 622 5.60 -23.81 0.65
C LEU A 622 6.06 -24.75 -0.48
N VAL A 623 7.33 -25.13 -0.42
CA VAL A 623 7.97 -26.05 -1.35
C VAL A 623 8.74 -27.09 -0.56
N THR A 624 8.52 -28.38 -0.86
CA THR A 624 9.28 -29.46 -0.27
C THR A 624 10.47 -29.81 -1.16
N VAL A 625 11.68 -29.80 -0.59
CA VAL A 625 12.88 -30.37 -1.20
C VAL A 625 13.01 -31.81 -0.73
N ASP A 626 13.05 -32.75 -1.68
CA ASP A 626 13.24 -34.17 -1.43
C ASP A 626 14.16 -34.79 -2.47
N ARG A 627 15.39 -35.08 -2.05
CA ARG A 627 16.47 -35.63 -2.88
C ARG A 627 16.52 -37.15 -2.86
N ARG A 628 15.71 -37.83 -2.05
CA ARG A 628 15.88 -39.26 -1.77
C ARG A 628 14.79 -40.06 -2.46
N ALA A 629 15.19 -41.16 -3.10
CA ALA A 629 14.22 -42.11 -3.63
C ALA A 629 13.59 -42.94 -2.49
N ALA A 630 12.29 -43.19 -2.58
CA ALA A 630 11.57 -44.07 -1.65
C ALA A 630 12.29 -45.42 -1.41
N VAL A 631 12.45 -45.83 -0.15
CA VAL A 631 13.02 -47.12 0.22
C VAL A 631 11.93 -48.18 0.15
N VAL A 632 12.00 -48.99 -0.90
CA VAL A 632 11.05 -50.10 -1.13
C VAL A 632 11.64 -51.43 -0.66
N THR A 633 10.86 -52.16 0.12
CA THR A 633 11.11 -53.56 0.51
C THR A 633 10.05 -54.45 -0.12
N LEU A 634 10.48 -55.57 -0.70
CA LEU A 634 9.61 -56.56 -1.32
C LEU A 634 9.66 -57.87 -0.52
N SER A 635 8.50 -58.52 -0.36
CA SER A 635 8.42 -59.82 0.30
C SER A 635 7.46 -60.76 -0.43
N SER A 636 7.63 -62.05 -0.18
CA SER A 636 6.76 -63.09 -0.71
C SER A 636 6.23 -63.93 0.44
N SER A 637 4.96 -64.32 0.38
CA SER A 637 4.38 -65.22 1.39
C SER A 637 4.95 -66.63 1.35
N ARG A 638 5.64 -67.03 0.26
CA ARG A 638 6.24 -68.37 0.08
C ARG A 638 7.52 -68.29 -0.77
N ALA A 639 8.46 -69.20 -0.52
CA ALA A 639 9.71 -69.27 -1.29
C ALA A 639 9.55 -69.77 -2.75
N PHE A 640 8.42 -70.43 -3.05
CA PHE A 640 8.12 -70.99 -4.37
C PHE A 640 6.60 -71.03 -4.64
N LEU A 641 6.27 -71.24 -5.91
CA LEU A 641 4.93 -71.42 -6.44
C LEU A 641 4.85 -72.74 -7.24
N SER A 642 3.85 -73.58 -6.98
CA SER A 642 3.54 -74.80 -7.76
C SER A 642 2.10 -74.70 -8.30
N PRO A 643 1.88 -74.12 -9.50
CA PRO A 643 0.53 -73.79 -9.97
C PRO A 643 -0.21 -74.98 -10.60
N ASP A 644 -0.37 -76.07 -9.85
CA ASP A 644 -0.84 -77.38 -10.33
C ASP A 644 -2.29 -77.75 -9.97
N GLY A 645 -2.98 -76.88 -9.23
CA GLY A 645 -4.39 -76.99 -8.89
C GLY A 645 -4.69 -77.94 -7.72
N ASP A 646 -3.70 -78.30 -6.91
CA ASP A 646 -3.88 -79.16 -5.73
C ASP A 646 -4.24 -78.40 -4.44
N GLY A 647 -4.31 -77.07 -4.50
CA GLY A 647 -4.60 -76.16 -3.40
C GLY A 647 -3.37 -75.77 -2.57
N ARG A 648 -2.18 -76.30 -2.85
CA ARG A 648 -0.94 -76.07 -2.09
C ARG A 648 0.07 -75.31 -2.94
N ALA A 649 0.40 -74.08 -2.52
CA ALA A 649 1.36 -73.22 -3.22
C ALA A 649 0.97 -72.89 -4.68
N ASP A 650 -0.31 -73.02 -5.06
CA ASP A 650 -0.85 -72.59 -6.34
C ASP A 650 -0.83 -71.07 -6.56
N LYS A 651 -0.73 -70.32 -5.45
CA LYS A 651 -0.72 -68.86 -5.44
C LYS A 651 0.33 -68.37 -4.46
N VAL A 652 0.91 -67.22 -4.76
CA VAL A 652 1.84 -66.51 -3.90
C VAL A 652 1.42 -65.06 -3.77
N ALA A 653 1.45 -64.54 -2.54
CA ALA A 653 1.24 -63.11 -2.30
C ALA A 653 2.59 -62.42 -2.37
N LEU A 654 2.66 -61.39 -3.21
CA LEU A 654 3.84 -60.56 -3.44
C LEU A 654 3.53 -59.18 -2.89
N SER A 655 4.24 -58.82 -1.83
CA SER A 655 4.00 -57.60 -1.08
C SER A 655 5.12 -56.59 -1.30
N LEU A 656 4.74 -55.33 -1.41
CA LEU A 656 5.64 -54.19 -1.34
C LEU A 656 5.30 -53.37 -0.08
N ARG A 657 6.34 -52.87 0.57
CA ARG A 657 6.27 -51.83 1.59
C ARG A 657 7.27 -50.73 1.22
N ALA A 658 6.86 -49.49 1.37
CA ALA A 658 7.67 -48.31 1.14
C ALA A 658 7.52 -47.38 2.35
N ASP A 659 8.58 -46.66 2.68
CA ASP A 659 8.59 -45.64 3.71
C ASP A 659 7.85 -44.35 3.30
N GLU A 660 7.60 -44.18 2.01
CA GLU A 660 6.77 -43.10 1.45
C GLU A 660 5.95 -43.58 0.23
N PRO A 661 4.89 -42.84 -0.17
CA PRO A 661 4.01 -43.26 -1.26
C PRO A 661 4.73 -43.36 -2.61
N VAL A 662 4.66 -44.54 -3.25
CA VAL A 662 5.23 -44.76 -4.58
C VAL A 662 4.13 -44.93 -5.63
N THR A 663 4.34 -44.36 -6.82
CA THR A 663 3.48 -44.52 -8.00
C THR A 663 4.27 -45.17 -9.15
N GLY A 664 3.74 -46.21 -9.78
CA GLY A 664 4.44 -46.92 -10.83
C GLY A 664 3.82 -48.26 -11.22
N LYS A 665 4.68 -49.24 -11.51
CA LYS A 665 4.29 -50.56 -12.03
C LYS A 665 5.02 -51.67 -11.27
N ALA A 666 4.28 -52.71 -10.89
CA ALA A 666 4.81 -53.98 -10.42
C ALA A 666 4.66 -55.03 -11.54
N ARG A 667 5.67 -55.86 -11.76
CA ARG A 667 5.68 -56.89 -12.82
C ARG A 667 6.29 -58.18 -12.33
N VAL A 668 5.79 -59.32 -12.81
CA VAL A 668 6.56 -60.57 -12.81
C VAL A 668 7.23 -60.70 -14.16
N LEU A 669 8.54 -60.90 -14.17
CA LEU A 669 9.37 -61.06 -15.35
C LEU A 669 9.89 -62.50 -15.45
N ALA A 670 9.93 -63.04 -16.67
CA ALA A 670 10.62 -64.30 -16.96
C ALA A 670 12.15 -64.09 -17.03
N GLY A 671 12.91 -65.18 -17.19
CA GLY A 671 14.39 -65.14 -17.22
C GLY A 671 14.99 -64.33 -18.38
N ASP A 672 14.23 -64.16 -19.47
CA ASP A 672 14.58 -63.34 -20.63
C ASP A 672 14.19 -61.85 -20.47
N GLY A 673 13.60 -61.47 -19.33
CA GLY A 673 13.12 -60.12 -19.04
C GLY A 673 11.72 -59.81 -19.59
N SER A 674 11.06 -60.75 -20.28
CA SER A 674 9.70 -60.57 -20.78
C SER A 674 8.69 -60.47 -19.63
N THR A 675 7.64 -59.66 -19.81
CA THR A 675 6.62 -59.44 -18.77
C THR A 675 5.58 -60.55 -18.79
N VAL A 676 5.53 -61.34 -17.71
CA VAL A 676 4.54 -62.42 -17.51
C VAL A 676 3.19 -61.85 -17.08
N THR A 677 3.21 -60.98 -16.06
CA THR A 677 2.03 -60.28 -15.56
C THR A 677 2.42 -58.94 -14.93
N ARG A 678 1.45 -58.05 -14.72
CA ARG A 678 1.68 -56.68 -14.24
C ARG A 678 0.52 -56.13 -13.43
N TRP A 679 0.83 -55.21 -12.52
CA TRP A 679 -0.12 -54.42 -11.73
C TRP A 679 0.31 -52.96 -11.70
N THR A 680 -0.66 -52.06 -11.57
CA THR A 680 -0.41 -50.64 -11.29
C THR A 680 -0.19 -50.44 -9.79
N VAL A 681 0.74 -49.58 -9.44
CA VAL A 681 0.98 -49.09 -8.08
C VAL A 681 0.61 -47.61 -8.10
N ALA A 682 -0.36 -47.18 -7.30
CA ALA A 682 -0.84 -45.80 -7.30
C ALA A 682 -0.71 -45.22 -5.90
N ALA A 683 0.22 -44.27 -5.73
CA ALA A 683 0.47 -43.48 -4.52
C ALA A 683 0.26 -44.26 -3.20
N THR A 684 1.05 -45.31 -2.99
CA THR A 684 0.87 -46.19 -1.83
C THR A 684 2.18 -46.54 -1.14
N THR A 685 2.13 -46.64 0.19
CA THR A 685 3.22 -47.13 1.05
C THR A 685 3.17 -48.65 1.21
N GLY A 686 2.11 -49.32 0.77
CA GLY A 686 1.94 -50.76 0.95
C GLY A 686 0.95 -51.37 -0.03
N ARG A 687 1.36 -52.44 -0.72
CA ARG A 687 0.47 -53.18 -1.63
C ARG A 687 0.81 -54.65 -1.64
N SER A 688 -0.20 -55.50 -1.61
CA SER A 688 -0.05 -56.94 -1.84
C SER A 688 -0.80 -57.34 -3.10
N VAL A 689 -0.15 -58.13 -3.96
CA VAL A 689 -0.75 -58.69 -5.17
C VAL A 689 -0.57 -60.20 -5.19
N THR A 690 -1.60 -60.92 -5.60
CA THR A 690 -1.55 -62.39 -5.69
C THR A 690 -1.18 -62.80 -7.11
N TRP A 691 -0.15 -63.63 -7.25
CA TRP A 691 0.20 -64.28 -8.51
C TRP A 691 -0.08 -65.78 -8.44
N ASN A 692 -0.79 -66.29 -9.44
CA ASN A 692 -1.23 -67.69 -9.55
C ASN A 692 -0.36 -68.54 -10.49
N GLY A 693 0.74 -68.00 -11.04
CA GLY A 693 1.61 -68.76 -11.95
C GLY A 693 1.11 -68.85 -13.38
N TYR A 694 0.20 -67.96 -13.76
CA TYR A 694 -0.27 -67.80 -15.13
C TYR A 694 0.21 -66.46 -15.69
N ASP A 695 0.38 -66.41 -17.01
CA ASP A 695 0.61 -65.18 -17.76
C ASP A 695 -0.71 -64.42 -17.99
N ARG A 696 -0.64 -63.25 -18.63
CA ARG A 696 -1.82 -62.43 -18.94
C ARG A 696 -2.78 -63.06 -19.96
N ALA A 697 -2.36 -64.09 -20.69
CA ALA A 697 -3.20 -64.84 -21.62
C ALA A 697 -3.85 -66.07 -20.96
N GLY A 698 -3.68 -66.23 -19.64
CA GLY A 698 -4.22 -67.38 -18.90
C GLY A 698 -3.44 -68.68 -19.14
N ARG A 699 -2.21 -68.61 -19.67
CA ARG A 699 -1.35 -69.78 -19.88
C ARG A 699 -0.46 -69.99 -18.66
N ARG A 700 -0.36 -71.24 -18.21
CA ARG A 700 0.51 -71.62 -17.08
C ARG A 700 1.97 -71.43 -17.46
N VAL A 701 2.73 -70.72 -16.62
CA VAL A 701 4.12 -70.42 -16.93
C VAL A 701 5.03 -71.64 -16.82
N ALA A 702 6.18 -71.57 -17.50
CA ALA A 702 7.19 -72.61 -17.46
C ALA A 702 7.86 -72.68 -16.09
N ASP A 703 8.56 -73.78 -15.87
CA ASP A 703 9.32 -73.96 -14.65
C ASP A 703 10.58 -73.09 -14.63
N GLY A 704 10.90 -72.47 -13.49
CA GLY A 704 12.12 -71.69 -13.38
C GLY A 704 12.05 -70.47 -12.48
N ARG A 705 13.05 -69.60 -12.66
CA ARG A 705 13.24 -68.38 -11.87
C ARG A 705 12.49 -67.22 -12.52
N TYR A 706 11.70 -66.51 -11.72
CA TYR A 706 11.01 -65.30 -12.10
C TYR A 706 11.42 -64.15 -11.17
N THR A 707 11.25 -62.94 -11.66
CA THR A 707 11.60 -61.71 -10.92
C THR A 707 10.34 -60.87 -10.75
N PHE A 708 9.90 -60.69 -9.51
CA PHE A 708 8.91 -59.67 -9.16
C PHE A 708 9.62 -58.32 -9.04
N ARG A 709 9.45 -57.46 -10.03
CA ARG A 709 10.06 -56.13 -10.11
C ARG A 709 9.04 -55.04 -9.83
N VAL A 710 9.33 -54.16 -8.88
CA VAL A 710 8.60 -52.91 -8.66
C VAL A 710 9.46 -51.76 -9.17
N LYS A 711 8.92 -50.97 -10.11
CA LYS A 711 9.51 -49.72 -10.59
C LYS A 711 8.50 -48.59 -10.37
N GLY A 712 8.88 -47.57 -9.61
CA GLY A 712 8.03 -46.43 -9.33
C GLY A 712 8.80 -45.16 -9.01
N LEU A 713 8.04 -44.07 -8.88
CA LEU A 713 8.48 -42.74 -8.49
C LEU A 713 7.79 -42.37 -7.19
N ASP A 714 8.47 -41.66 -6.30
CA ASP A 714 7.81 -40.96 -5.18
C ASP A 714 7.22 -39.62 -5.61
N ARG A 715 6.77 -38.83 -4.62
CA ARG A 715 6.11 -37.53 -4.84
C ARG A 715 7.07 -36.50 -5.45
N ALA A 716 8.37 -36.60 -5.19
CA ALA A 716 9.38 -35.72 -5.76
C ALA A 716 9.90 -36.20 -7.12
N GLY A 717 9.38 -37.33 -7.62
CA GLY A 717 9.78 -37.91 -8.89
C GLY A 717 11.05 -38.75 -8.82
N ASN A 718 11.60 -39.01 -7.62
CA ASN A 718 12.79 -39.83 -7.47
C ASN A 718 12.45 -41.29 -7.75
N ARG A 719 13.33 -41.98 -8.48
CA ARG A 719 13.05 -43.30 -9.05
C ARG A 719 13.57 -44.43 -8.16
N THR A 720 12.68 -45.38 -7.85
CA THR A 720 13.04 -46.65 -7.20
C THR A 720 12.77 -47.85 -8.10
N VAL A 721 13.73 -48.78 -8.15
CA VAL A 721 13.57 -50.12 -8.74
C VAL A 721 14.01 -51.16 -7.72
N ARG A 722 13.15 -52.16 -7.48
CA ARG A 722 13.44 -53.28 -6.58
C ARG A 722 12.97 -54.59 -7.18
N ASP A 723 13.73 -55.64 -6.91
CA ASP A 723 13.49 -56.99 -7.40
C ASP A 723 13.37 -57.96 -6.24
N LEU A 724 12.42 -58.88 -6.38
CA LEU A 724 12.26 -60.05 -5.53
C LEU A 724 12.24 -61.29 -6.39
N ARG A 725 13.07 -62.26 -6.05
CA ARG A 725 13.09 -63.54 -6.74
C ARG A 725 11.90 -64.40 -6.32
N VAL A 726 11.20 -64.98 -7.29
CA VAL A 726 10.12 -65.95 -7.09
C VAL A 726 10.41 -67.17 -7.95
N ASN A 727 10.44 -68.37 -7.37
CA ASN A 727 10.64 -69.59 -8.14
C ASN A 727 9.30 -70.25 -8.43
N VAL A 728 9.08 -70.64 -9.69
CA VAL A 728 8.01 -71.57 -10.05
C VAL A 728 8.63 -72.96 -10.11
N ASP A 729 8.07 -73.90 -9.35
CA ASP A 729 8.52 -75.29 -9.28
C ASP A 729 7.37 -76.25 -9.66
N ARG A 730 7.53 -76.90 -10.81
CA ARG A 730 6.66 -77.91 -11.43
C ARG A 730 7.39 -79.25 -11.51
N THR A 731 8.34 -79.51 -10.61
CA THR A 731 9.14 -80.75 -10.56
C THR A 731 8.24 -81.98 -10.56
N ILE A 732 7.14 -81.94 -9.82
CA ILE A 732 6.11 -82.97 -9.86
C ILE A 732 5.16 -82.66 -11.03
N LYS A 733 5.18 -83.50 -12.06
CA LYS A 733 4.34 -83.38 -13.26
C LYS A 733 2.89 -83.77 -12.95
N SER A 734 2.71 -84.85 -12.20
CA SER A 734 1.41 -85.40 -11.83
C SER A 734 1.55 -86.31 -10.62
N VAL A 735 0.48 -86.42 -9.84
CA VAL A 735 0.25 -87.49 -8.88
C VAL A 735 -1.15 -88.00 -9.14
N THR A 736 -1.31 -89.32 -9.23
CA THR A 736 -2.59 -90.00 -9.45
C THR A 736 -2.60 -91.30 -8.64
N TRP A 737 -3.80 -91.70 -8.23
CA TRP A 737 -4.07 -93.06 -7.78
C TRP A 737 -4.61 -93.87 -8.97
N ALA A 738 -4.45 -95.19 -8.96
CA ALA A 738 -5.04 -96.03 -10.01
C ALA A 738 -6.58 -96.06 -9.87
N SER A 739 -7.08 -96.02 -8.64
CA SER A 739 -8.49 -95.85 -8.32
C SER A 739 -8.68 -94.66 -7.36
N SER A 740 -9.86 -94.01 -7.37
CA SER A 740 -10.17 -92.98 -6.37
C SER A 740 -10.50 -93.58 -4.99
N ALA A 741 -10.75 -94.89 -4.93
CA ALA A 741 -11.00 -95.67 -3.73
C ALA A 741 -10.62 -97.14 -3.91
N PHE A 742 -10.34 -97.85 -2.81
CA PHE A 742 -10.05 -99.30 -2.80
C PHE A 742 -10.45 -99.96 -1.48
N ILE A 743 -10.50 -101.30 -1.44
CA ILE A 743 -10.93 -102.11 -0.30
C ILE A 743 -9.77 -103.01 0.19
N PRO A 744 -8.90 -102.51 1.10
CA PRO A 744 -7.75 -103.27 1.59
C PRO A 744 -8.10 -104.59 2.31
N LYS A 745 -9.32 -104.70 2.86
CA LYS A 745 -9.79 -105.91 3.55
C LYS A 745 -9.92 -107.12 2.61
N ARG A 746 -10.19 -106.91 1.32
CA ARG A 746 -10.24 -107.95 0.27
C ARG A 746 -8.85 -108.31 -0.31
N GLY A 747 -7.77 -107.78 0.29
CA GLY A 747 -6.41 -107.96 -0.20
C GLY A 747 -6.00 -106.97 -1.31
N GLU A 748 -6.89 -106.04 -1.68
CA GLU A 748 -6.62 -105.03 -2.71
C GLU A 748 -5.50 -104.06 -2.28
N LYS A 749 -4.69 -103.65 -3.24
CA LYS A 749 -3.73 -102.56 -3.10
C LYS A 749 -4.02 -101.52 -4.17
N ASP A 750 -4.01 -100.25 -3.81
CA ASP A 750 -4.11 -99.16 -4.78
C ASP A 750 -2.72 -98.60 -5.11
N ARG A 751 -2.54 -98.15 -6.34
CA ARG A 751 -1.24 -97.74 -6.87
C ARG A 751 -1.15 -96.22 -6.99
N LEU A 752 -0.35 -95.61 -6.13
CA LEU A 752 0.09 -94.23 -6.31
C LEU A 752 1.11 -94.16 -7.44
N THR A 753 0.81 -93.37 -8.47
CA THR A 753 1.74 -93.05 -9.56
C THR A 753 2.04 -91.56 -9.51
N PHE A 754 3.31 -91.20 -9.58
CA PHE A 754 3.70 -89.80 -9.78
C PHE A 754 4.80 -89.69 -10.82
N ALA A 755 4.83 -88.58 -11.54
CA ALA A 755 5.83 -88.34 -12.57
C ALA A 755 6.69 -87.14 -12.21
N LEU A 756 8.01 -87.28 -12.30
CA LEU A 756 8.96 -86.20 -12.11
C LEU A 756 9.41 -85.65 -13.45
N ARG A 757 9.48 -84.33 -13.59
CA ARG A 757 10.05 -83.67 -14.78
C ARG A 757 11.58 -83.68 -14.80
N ARG A 758 12.21 -83.91 -13.64
CA ARG A 758 13.67 -83.88 -13.46
C ARG A 758 14.07 -84.71 -12.26
N ARG A 759 15.37 -84.94 -12.11
CA ARG A 759 15.94 -85.55 -10.91
C ARG A 759 15.60 -84.71 -9.67
N ALA A 760 15.09 -85.36 -8.63
CA ALA A 760 14.73 -84.73 -7.37
C ALA A 760 14.84 -85.72 -6.21
N THR A 761 15.01 -85.17 -5.01
CA THR A 761 14.95 -85.89 -3.74
C THR A 761 13.49 -85.94 -3.29
N VAL A 762 12.89 -87.12 -3.24
CA VAL A 762 11.45 -87.31 -3.05
C VAL A 762 11.12 -87.96 -1.71
N THR A 763 10.22 -87.34 -0.98
CA THR A 763 9.56 -87.88 0.19
C THR A 763 8.10 -88.16 -0.15
N VAL A 764 7.61 -89.35 0.20
CA VAL A 764 6.20 -89.74 0.01
C VAL A 764 5.65 -90.14 1.38
N ALA A 765 4.47 -89.65 1.72
CA ALA A 765 3.78 -90.01 2.95
C ALA A 765 2.26 -89.98 2.79
N ILE A 766 1.55 -90.78 3.59
CA ILE A 766 0.10 -90.80 3.68
C ILE A 766 -0.33 -90.07 4.96
N TYR A 767 -1.36 -89.25 4.83
CA TYR A 767 -1.94 -88.45 5.90
C TYR A 767 -3.43 -88.74 6.06
N ASP A 768 -3.88 -88.68 7.30
CA ASP A 768 -5.27 -88.53 7.71
C ASP A 768 -5.43 -87.13 8.32
N GLY A 769 -6.23 -86.27 7.70
CA GLY A 769 -6.23 -84.84 8.03
C GLY A 769 -4.83 -84.20 7.94
N SER A 770 -4.30 -83.74 9.08
CA SER A 770 -2.92 -83.23 9.26
C SER A 770 -1.95 -84.29 9.81
N THR A 771 -2.45 -85.42 10.30
CA THR A 771 -1.68 -86.48 10.95
C THR A 771 -1.04 -87.41 9.92
N ARG A 772 0.27 -87.62 10.00
CA ARG A 772 0.99 -88.55 9.12
C ARG A 772 0.79 -89.98 9.59
N VAL A 773 0.02 -90.77 8.85
CA VAL A 773 -0.30 -92.18 9.19
C VAL A 773 0.67 -93.19 8.58
N ARG A 774 1.40 -92.81 7.52
CA ARG A 774 2.46 -93.64 6.94
C ARG A 774 3.57 -92.81 6.31
N LYS A 775 4.82 -93.10 6.68
CA LYS A 775 6.00 -92.66 5.94
C LYS A 775 6.31 -93.71 4.87
N VAL A 776 6.39 -93.31 3.61
CA VAL A 776 6.61 -94.23 2.48
C VAL A 776 8.04 -94.13 1.99
N TRP A 777 8.42 -92.98 1.46
CA TRP A 777 9.80 -92.66 1.07
C TRP A 777 10.28 -91.45 1.85
N THR A 778 11.55 -91.46 2.21
CA THR A 778 12.23 -90.30 2.82
C THR A 778 13.40 -89.96 1.94
N ASP A 779 13.45 -88.72 1.46
CA ASP A 779 14.58 -88.14 0.74
C ASP A 779 15.23 -89.06 -0.31
N ARG A 780 14.39 -89.78 -1.05
CA ARG A 780 14.84 -90.73 -2.07
C ARG A 780 15.22 -89.99 -3.34
N SER A 781 16.47 -90.09 -3.78
CA SER A 781 16.90 -89.51 -5.06
C SER A 781 16.32 -90.31 -6.23
N LEU A 782 15.50 -89.65 -7.05
CA LEU A 782 14.80 -90.26 -8.19
C LEU A 782 15.10 -89.47 -9.47
N SER A 783 15.31 -90.14 -10.60
CA SER A 783 15.45 -89.52 -11.92
C SER A 783 14.11 -88.98 -12.46
N ALA A 784 14.17 -88.21 -13.55
CA ALA A 784 12.97 -87.82 -14.30
C ALA A 784 12.23 -89.06 -14.81
N GLY A 785 10.90 -89.02 -14.83
CA GLY A 785 10.05 -90.12 -15.28
C GLY A 785 8.98 -90.53 -14.27
N PRO A 786 8.17 -91.56 -14.60
CA PRO A 786 7.13 -92.06 -13.73
C PRO A 786 7.68 -92.99 -12.63
N TRP A 787 7.17 -92.83 -11.42
CA TRP A 787 7.46 -93.63 -10.24
C TRP A 787 6.15 -94.13 -9.63
N ARG A 788 6.19 -95.34 -9.09
CA ARG A 788 4.99 -96.04 -8.61
C ARG A 788 5.23 -96.64 -7.23
N TRP A 789 4.18 -96.63 -6.42
CA TRP A 789 4.16 -97.32 -5.13
C TRP A 789 2.75 -97.85 -4.86
N ASN A 790 2.65 -99.11 -4.41
CA ASN A 790 1.39 -99.75 -4.07
C ASN A 790 1.13 -99.63 -2.57
N TRP A 791 -0.07 -99.21 -2.20
CA TRP A 791 -0.52 -99.09 -0.83
C TRP A 791 -1.57 -100.14 -0.49
N ASP A 792 -1.38 -100.82 0.63
CA ASP A 792 -2.27 -101.85 1.18
C ASP A 792 -3.19 -101.34 2.29
N GLY A 793 -3.36 -100.02 2.41
CA GLY A 793 -4.22 -99.40 3.43
C GLY A 793 -3.71 -99.52 4.87
N LYS A 794 -2.45 -99.91 5.09
CA LYS A 794 -1.85 -100.04 6.43
C LYS A 794 -1.00 -98.82 6.81
N THR A 795 -0.75 -98.61 8.11
CA THR A 795 0.26 -97.70 8.67
C THR A 795 1.67 -98.26 8.51
N ALA A 796 2.70 -97.52 8.95
CA ALA A 796 4.08 -98.01 8.96
C ALA A 796 4.30 -99.22 9.92
N ALA A 797 3.50 -99.34 10.98
CA ALA A 797 3.53 -100.46 11.93
C ALA A 797 2.72 -101.67 11.47
N GLY A 798 2.20 -101.67 10.24
CA GLY A 798 1.39 -102.77 9.70
C GLY A 798 -0.08 -102.79 10.16
N VAL A 799 -0.53 -101.80 10.93
CA VAL A 799 -1.92 -101.68 11.38
C VAL A 799 -2.81 -101.22 10.22
N ARG A 800 -3.95 -101.89 9.99
CA ARG A 800 -4.93 -101.47 8.97
C ARG A 800 -5.62 -100.17 9.40
N LEU A 801 -5.73 -99.23 8.47
CA LEU A 801 -6.48 -98.00 8.68
C LEU A 801 -7.98 -98.21 8.46
N SER A 802 -8.78 -97.43 9.18
CA SER A 802 -10.24 -97.43 9.06
C SER A 802 -10.71 -96.91 7.70
N PRO A 803 -11.95 -97.21 7.28
CA PRO A 803 -12.57 -96.55 6.14
C PRO A 803 -12.57 -95.03 6.33
N GLY A 804 -12.22 -94.29 5.28
CA GLY A 804 -12.02 -92.85 5.37
C GLY A 804 -11.26 -92.25 4.20
N SER A 805 -11.16 -90.92 4.17
CA SER A 805 -10.41 -90.19 3.15
C SER A 805 -8.99 -89.91 3.62
N TYR A 806 -8.01 -90.45 2.90
CA TYR A 806 -6.59 -90.26 3.15
C TYR A 806 -5.96 -89.44 2.03
N ARG A 807 -4.79 -88.89 2.29
CA ARG A 807 -4.05 -88.08 1.30
C ARG A 807 -2.61 -88.55 1.17
N ALA A 808 -2.23 -88.97 -0.03
CA ALA A 808 -0.83 -89.05 -0.40
C ALA A 808 -0.27 -87.65 -0.60
N VAL A 809 0.86 -87.37 0.05
CA VAL A 809 1.65 -86.16 -0.16
C VAL A 809 3.00 -86.59 -0.71
N VAL A 810 3.30 -86.13 -1.92
CA VAL A 810 4.58 -86.30 -2.59
C VAL A 810 5.30 -84.97 -2.53
N THR A 811 6.45 -84.93 -1.87
CA THR A 811 7.32 -83.75 -1.78
C THR A 811 8.59 -84.03 -2.56
N ALA A 812 8.90 -83.23 -3.57
CA ALA A 812 10.09 -83.35 -4.40
C ALA A 812 10.96 -82.11 -4.26
N LYS A 813 12.19 -82.28 -3.73
CA LYS A 813 13.21 -81.22 -3.64
C LYS A 813 14.17 -81.33 -4.82
N SER A 814 14.22 -80.29 -5.65
CA SER A 814 15.08 -80.17 -6.82
C SER A 814 16.06 -79.00 -6.66
N ARG A 815 16.93 -78.78 -7.66
CA ARG A 815 17.80 -77.59 -7.72
C ARG A 815 17.05 -76.25 -7.83
N ILE A 816 15.74 -76.28 -8.10
CA ILE A 816 14.89 -75.09 -8.28
C ILE A 816 14.16 -74.73 -6.99
N GLY A 817 13.76 -75.73 -6.21
CA GLY A 817 13.00 -75.58 -4.99
C GLY A 817 12.42 -76.90 -4.50
N THR A 818 11.41 -76.81 -3.64
CA THR A 818 10.63 -77.96 -3.19
C THR A 818 9.24 -77.82 -3.78
N SER A 819 8.75 -78.82 -4.52
CA SER A 819 7.35 -78.90 -4.97
C SER A 819 6.65 -79.97 -4.14
N THR A 820 5.42 -79.70 -3.72
CA THR A 820 4.61 -80.64 -2.94
C THR A 820 3.29 -80.82 -3.63
N PHE A 821 2.93 -82.06 -3.90
CA PHE A 821 1.70 -82.42 -4.56
C PHE A 821 0.90 -83.36 -3.66
N SER A 822 -0.40 -83.15 -3.58
CA SER A 822 -1.26 -84.00 -2.78
C SER A 822 -2.46 -84.57 -3.53
N ARG A 823 -2.76 -85.85 -3.28
CA ARG A 823 -3.92 -86.53 -3.87
C ARG A 823 -4.66 -87.37 -2.85
N LYS A 824 -5.97 -87.17 -2.82
CA LYS A 824 -6.89 -87.94 -1.98
C LYS A 824 -7.06 -89.35 -2.54
N VAL A 825 -7.25 -90.31 -1.64
CA VAL A 825 -7.70 -91.68 -1.89
C VAL A 825 -8.63 -92.09 -0.76
N THR A 826 -9.66 -92.88 -1.06
CA THR A 826 -10.64 -93.31 -0.06
C THR A 826 -10.48 -94.80 0.23
N ILE A 827 -10.33 -95.18 1.50
CA ILE A 827 -10.50 -96.57 1.94
C ILE A 827 -11.99 -96.80 2.15
N ARG A 828 -12.57 -97.80 1.49
CA ARG A 828 -13.99 -98.16 1.63
C ARG A 828 -14.18 -99.37 2.53
N LEU A 829 -15.42 -99.52 3.02
CA LEU A 829 -15.88 -100.78 3.60
C LEU A 829 -15.91 -101.89 2.52
N PRO A 830 -15.77 -103.16 2.93
CA PRO A 830 -15.85 -104.32 2.05
C PRO A 830 -17.08 -104.41 1.16
#